data_AF-A0A0G3WDM5-F1
#
_entry.id   AF-A0A0G3WDM5-F1
#
_cell.length_a   1.000
_cell.length_b   1.000
_cell.length_c   1.000
_cell.angle_alpha   90.00
_cell.angle_beta   90.00
_cell.angle_gamma   90.00
#
_symmetry.space_group_name_H-M   'P 1'
#
loop_
_entity.id
_entity.type
_entity.pdbx_description
1 polymer ?
#
loop_
_entity_poly.entity_id
_entity_poly.type
_entity_poly.pdbx_seq_one_letter_code
_entity_poly.pdbx_strand_id
1 'polypeptide(L)'
;MIKGNLNKLISICIVIMLMVAALPIHGFAASNPWDPYNRYLPNQTPTAKRHLRGTWVSTVVNLDWPSVETRNIGNDNQRIQKSKEEFIAILDKAVEMNMNAVFFQVSAEGDAFYKSNIVPWSRYLTGTFGKDPGFDPLAFAIEEAHKRNLELHAWFNPYRISMNTSDSTIASLNINKSVYKEHPEWIRTSMSRFVVDPGIPEAREWVMKRVMEVVNNYDIDGVHFDDYFYYESYLGELQDQDTFSKYNLGQFSNLGDWRRNNTYLLVKELSNKITTTKPWVKFGISPAAVWANKRDGHSSGSNTSAGLPNYDRSFADTKKWVQEELIDYIAPQIYFTFANPSAPYGEVAEWWSNVIKGRNVHLYIGQALYKVNDNADQYFLGNDAVEEFIRQHKYNVVKPEVMGSIMFRFQNFNDPNKQQVVNMIKEDLWSTRSLVPVMPWKGGKAPQSPTQGRIEALSNGIRLSWVDKDPNTAYYAIYRIDKNSKIDVESDESAAKLVTTVRKSNKDIQEFVDRGNNDPSKVAYVVTALDRLHNESKELIISIDQSTYFSDVKDQYAWAIKAIDGLYERGIVSGMGDGRFAPQNNVTRADFLIMVMKSYGIELDAQITDNFLDAGNKYYTSYLGTAKRLGLVSGVGDNLYLPEATITRQDMFVILYKVLDKLEQLPEEMRSGRSLDNFNDTGEIANYAVEAMKCFVETGMIQGDGVHLRPRATSTRAEAVQVLYNLLFK
;
A
#
# COMPACT_ATOMS: atom_id res chain seq x y z
N MET A 1 -73.91 50.55 -26.40
CA MET A 1 -73.22 49.28 -26.77
C MET A 1 -71.87 49.04 -26.06
N ILE A 2 -71.44 49.85 -25.08
CA ILE A 2 -70.08 49.77 -24.51
C ILE A 2 -70.02 49.06 -23.13
N LYS A 3 -71.09 49.06 -22.33
CA LYS A 3 -71.09 48.41 -21.00
C LYS A 3 -71.13 46.88 -21.03
N GLY A 4 -71.62 46.25 -22.11
CA GLY A 4 -71.71 44.78 -22.22
C GLY A 4 -70.37 44.10 -22.53
N ASN A 5 -69.46 44.79 -23.25
CA ASN A 5 -68.18 44.22 -23.65
C ASN A 5 -67.13 44.29 -22.53
N LEU A 6 -67.21 45.27 -21.63
CA LEU A 6 -66.27 45.39 -20.51
C LEU A 6 -66.46 44.28 -19.47
N ASN A 7 -67.71 43.92 -19.16
CA ASN A 7 -68.00 42.82 -18.23
C ASN A 7 -67.62 41.45 -18.81
N LYS A 8 -67.73 41.27 -20.14
CA LYS A 8 -67.24 40.06 -20.81
C LYS A 8 -65.72 39.98 -20.79
N LEU A 9 -65.01 41.10 -21.00
CA LEU A 9 -63.55 41.15 -20.95
C LEU A 9 -63.03 40.87 -19.52
N ILE A 10 -63.66 41.46 -18.50
CA ILE A 10 -63.30 41.26 -17.09
C ILE A 10 -63.54 39.81 -16.66
N SER A 11 -64.68 39.20 -17.04
CA SER A 11 -64.94 37.79 -16.73
C SER A 11 -63.99 36.84 -17.47
N ILE A 12 -63.58 37.14 -18.70
CA ILE A 12 -62.59 36.35 -19.44
C ILE A 12 -61.19 36.49 -18.79
N CYS A 13 -60.80 37.69 -18.35
CA CYS A 13 -59.54 37.90 -17.64
C CYS A 13 -59.50 37.21 -16.26
N ILE A 14 -60.62 37.18 -15.53
CA ILE A 14 -60.73 36.47 -14.24
C ILE A 14 -60.70 34.96 -14.43
N VAL A 15 -61.35 34.43 -15.47
CA VAL A 15 -61.30 32.99 -15.80
C VAL A 15 -59.92 32.57 -16.29
N ILE A 16 -59.21 33.42 -17.05
CA ILE A 16 -57.81 33.16 -17.44
C ILE A 16 -56.87 33.25 -16.23
N MET A 17 -57.05 34.21 -15.31
CA MET A 17 -56.28 34.26 -14.05
C MET A 17 -56.53 33.03 -13.17
N LEU A 18 -57.78 32.57 -13.08
CA LEU A 18 -58.13 31.36 -12.31
C LEU A 18 -57.65 30.08 -12.99
N MET A 19 -57.60 30.00 -14.33
CA MET A 19 -57.00 28.87 -15.04
C MET A 19 -55.47 28.85 -14.97
N VAL A 20 -54.81 30.02 -14.94
CA VAL A 20 -53.35 30.11 -14.71
C VAL A 20 -52.99 29.78 -13.26
N ALA A 21 -53.88 30.06 -12.29
CA ALA A 21 -53.74 29.65 -10.89
C ALA A 21 -54.10 28.18 -10.62
N ALA A 22 -54.75 27.50 -11.59
CA ALA A 22 -55.15 26.09 -11.49
C ALA A 22 -54.40 25.18 -12.49
N LEU A 23 -53.28 25.65 -13.05
CA LEU A 23 -52.29 24.72 -13.56
C LEU A 23 -51.75 23.95 -12.35
N PRO A 24 -51.66 22.61 -12.38
CA PRO A 24 -50.83 21.92 -11.42
C PRO A 24 -49.43 22.51 -11.62
N ILE A 25 -49.00 23.35 -10.67
CA ILE A 25 -47.59 23.49 -10.37
C ILE A 25 -47.20 22.05 -10.05
N HIS A 26 -46.77 21.32 -11.08
CA HIS A 26 -45.91 20.19 -10.86
C HIS A 26 -44.79 20.84 -10.09
N GLY A 27 -44.79 20.64 -8.77
CA GLY A 27 -43.68 21.05 -7.94
C GLY A 27 -42.49 20.43 -8.64
N PHE A 28 -41.69 21.26 -9.31
CA PHE A 28 -40.34 20.88 -9.64
C PHE A 28 -39.78 20.58 -8.25
N ALA A 29 -39.67 19.29 -7.91
CA ALA A 29 -39.03 18.87 -6.68
C ALA A 29 -37.73 19.66 -6.63
N ALA A 30 -37.54 20.45 -5.57
CA ALA A 30 -36.37 21.30 -5.47
C ALA A 30 -35.14 20.40 -5.68
N SER A 31 -34.42 20.60 -6.78
CA SER A 31 -33.25 19.78 -7.08
C SER A 31 -32.22 20.03 -6.00
N ASN A 32 -31.74 18.97 -5.36
CA ASN A 32 -30.70 19.10 -4.36
C ASN A 32 -29.41 19.60 -5.04
N PRO A 33 -28.55 20.35 -4.33
CA PRO A 33 -27.30 20.86 -4.90
C PRO A 33 -26.35 19.78 -5.46
N TRP A 34 -26.49 18.52 -5.02
CA TRP A 34 -25.69 17.39 -5.48
C TRP A 34 -26.31 16.58 -6.63
N ASP A 35 -27.56 16.86 -7.04
CA ASP A 35 -28.25 16.11 -8.10
C ASP A 35 -27.47 16.01 -9.43
N PRO A 36 -26.75 17.06 -9.90
CA PRO A 36 -25.92 16.96 -11.11
C PRO A 36 -24.81 15.91 -11.04
N TYR A 37 -24.44 15.47 -9.84
CA TYR A 37 -23.33 14.55 -9.59
C TYR A 37 -23.78 13.14 -9.22
N ASN A 38 -25.08 12.81 -9.31
CA ASN A 38 -25.64 11.51 -8.89
C ASN A 38 -24.96 10.29 -9.54
N ARG A 39 -24.38 10.43 -10.73
CA ARG A 39 -23.58 9.36 -11.38
C ARG A 39 -22.33 8.94 -10.58
N TYR A 40 -21.87 9.79 -9.67
CA TYR A 40 -20.73 9.57 -8.77
C TYR A 40 -21.17 9.33 -7.32
N LEU A 41 -22.48 9.24 -7.06
CA LEU A 41 -23.06 9.07 -5.72
C LEU A 41 -23.87 7.78 -5.65
N PRO A 42 -23.22 6.60 -5.72
CA PRO A 42 -23.91 5.32 -5.61
C PRO A 42 -24.59 5.14 -4.25
N ASN A 43 -25.58 4.25 -4.21
CA ASN A 43 -26.30 3.94 -2.96
C ASN A 43 -25.37 3.35 -1.90
N GLN A 44 -24.46 2.45 -2.29
CA GLN A 44 -23.45 1.86 -1.42
C GLN A 44 -22.11 2.56 -1.60
N THR A 45 -21.35 2.67 -0.52
CA THR A 45 -19.99 3.20 -0.56
C THR A 45 -19.08 2.19 -1.27
N PRO A 46 -18.40 2.57 -2.36
CA PRO A 46 -17.51 1.66 -3.07
C PRO A 46 -16.23 1.42 -2.27
N THR A 47 -15.67 0.23 -2.44
CA THR A 47 -14.32 -0.08 -1.94
C THR A 47 -13.30 0.27 -3.01
N ALA A 48 -12.06 0.58 -2.59
CA ALA A 48 -10.95 0.87 -3.49
C ALA A 48 -9.66 0.25 -2.95
N LYS A 49 -9.04 -0.63 -3.73
CA LYS A 49 -7.77 -1.26 -3.38
C LYS A 49 -6.68 -0.21 -3.23
N ARG A 50 -6.71 0.81 -4.09
CA ARG A 50 -5.71 1.88 -4.13
C ARG A 50 -6.35 3.24 -4.01
N HIS A 51 -6.14 3.89 -2.88
CA HIS A 51 -6.61 5.23 -2.61
C HIS A 51 -5.73 5.85 -1.53
N LEU A 52 -5.18 7.03 -1.78
CA LEU A 52 -4.44 7.74 -0.74
C LEU A 52 -5.41 8.21 0.33
N ARG A 53 -5.12 7.88 1.58
CA ARG A 53 -5.89 8.29 2.75
C ARG A 53 -4.92 8.90 3.73
N GLY A 54 -5.01 10.21 3.89
CA GLY A 54 -4.06 10.92 4.72
C GLY A 54 -4.67 12.03 5.56
N THR A 55 -3.78 12.65 6.33
CA THR A 55 -4.12 13.72 7.25
C THR A 55 -2.96 14.70 7.37
N TRP A 56 -3.27 15.99 7.49
CA TRP A 56 -2.28 17.00 7.83
C TRP A 56 -2.05 17.03 9.34
N VAL A 57 -0.77 16.98 9.72
CA VAL A 57 -0.29 17.18 11.09
C VAL A 57 0.43 18.51 11.12
N SER A 58 -0.32 19.55 11.51
CA SER A 58 0.15 20.93 11.55
C SER A 58 0.85 21.24 12.86
N THR A 59 1.99 21.91 12.76
CA THR A 59 2.84 22.25 13.89
C THR A 59 2.83 23.75 14.22
N VAL A 60 2.45 24.59 13.26
CA VAL A 60 2.26 26.02 13.47
C VAL A 60 1.28 26.26 14.61
N VAL A 61 1.61 27.18 15.50
CA VAL A 61 0.87 27.49 16.75
C VAL A 61 0.45 26.26 17.57
N ASN A 62 1.20 25.15 17.45
CA ASN A 62 0.92 23.90 18.16
C ASN A 62 -0.48 23.33 17.86
N LEU A 63 -0.95 23.48 16.62
CA LEU A 63 -2.29 23.05 16.20
C LEU A 63 -2.50 21.55 16.45
N ASP A 64 -1.66 20.68 15.87
CA ASP A 64 -1.75 19.23 16.04
C ASP A 64 -0.63 18.66 16.90
N TRP A 65 0.61 19.12 16.72
CA TRP A 65 1.76 18.57 17.40
C TRP A 65 2.96 19.54 17.49
N PRO A 66 3.78 19.50 18.57
CA PRO A 66 3.42 18.93 19.88
C PRO A 66 2.33 19.80 20.52
N SER A 67 1.64 19.28 21.53
CA SER A 67 0.65 20.08 22.27
C SER A 67 1.29 21.29 22.96
N VAL A 68 0.49 22.33 23.24
CA VAL A 68 0.94 23.51 23.99
C VAL A 68 1.40 23.11 25.39
N GLU A 69 0.68 22.17 26.02
CA GLU A 69 0.99 21.58 27.31
C GLU A 69 2.38 20.95 27.28
N THR A 70 2.65 20.12 26.28
CA THR A 70 3.96 19.47 26.09
C THR A 70 5.07 20.47 25.87
N ARG A 71 4.87 21.44 24.96
CA ARG A 71 5.86 22.50 24.70
C ARG A 71 6.23 23.26 25.96
N ASN A 72 5.28 23.51 26.86
CA ASN A 72 5.48 24.27 28.09
C ASN A 72 6.14 23.46 29.23
N ILE A 73 6.42 22.16 29.04
CA ILE A 73 7.17 21.35 30.01
C ILE A 73 8.63 21.85 30.09
N GLY A 74 9.03 22.32 31.27
CA GLY A 74 10.37 22.86 31.51
C GLY A 74 11.48 21.82 31.60
N ASN A 75 11.17 20.58 31.98
CA ASN A 75 12.14 19.47 31.99
C ASN A 75 12.29 18.88 30.58
N ASP A 76 13.48 18.98 29.99
CA ASP A 76 13.72 18.56 28.61
C ASP A 76 13.41 17.07 28.38
N ASN A 77 13.83 16.18 29.29
CA ASN A 77 13.56 14.73 29.15
C ASN A 77 12.07 14.42 29.15
N GLN A 78 11.29 15.04 30.05
CA GLN A 78 9.84 14.87 30.10
C GLN A 78 9.16 15.44 28.85
N ARG A 79 9.57 16.63 28.38
CA ARG A 79 9.05 17.23 27.16
C ARG A 79 9.29 16.33 25.95
N ILE A 80 10.52 15.85 25.79
CA ILE A 80 10.91 14.98 24.66
C ILE A 80 10.10 13.69 24.70
N GLN A 81 10.01 13.04 25.87
CA GLN A 81 9.24 11.82 26.04
C GLN A 81 7.76 12.04 25.69
N LYS A 82 7.15 13.10 26.22
CA LYS A 82 5.75 13.41 25.95
C LYS A 82 5.49 13.78 24.49
N SER A 83 6.42 14.51 23.86
CA SER A 83 6.37 14.85 22.43
C SER A 83 6.38 13.58 21.57
N LYS A 84 7.24 12.60 21.91
CA LYS A 84 7.30 11.31 21.23
C LYS A 84 6.03 10.50 21.40
N GLU A 85 5.49 10.43 22.62
CA GLU A 85 4.22 9.75 22.94
C GLU A 85 3.05 10.34 22.17
N GLU A 86 2.94 11.67 22.12
CA GLU A 86 1.89 12.35 21.37
C GLU A 86 1.99 12.05 19.87
N PHE A 87 3.20 12.07 19.30
CA PHE A 87 3.36 11.75 17.87
C PHE A 87 3.04 10.28 17.57
N ILE A 88 3.46 9.36 18.44
CA ILE A 88 3.10 7.94 18.33
C ILE A 88 1.57 7.78 18.34
N ALA A 89 0.87 8.46 19.26
CA ALA A 89 -0.60 8.41 19.32
C ALA A 89 -1.26 8.95 18.04
N ILE A 90 -0.67 9.97 17.40
CA ILE A 90 -1.12 10.46 16.09
C ILE A 90 -1.03 9.37 15.04
N LEU A 91 0.12 8.68 14.95
CA LEU A 91 0.34 7.62 13.97
C LEU A 91 -0.52 6.37 14.24
N ASP A 92 -0.69 5.98 15.51
CA ASP A 92 -1.56 4.86 15.90
C ASP A 92 -3.01 5.13 15.51
N LYS A 93 -3.50 6.35 15.72
CA LYS A 93 -4.84 6.75 15.29
C LYS A 93 -4.96 6.79 13.77
N ALA A 94 -3.92 7.22 13.05
CA ALA A 94 -3.92 7.17 11.59
C ALA A 94 -4.09 5.71 11.07
N VAL A 95 -3.39 4.75 11.67
CA VAL A 95 -3.56 3.31 11.38
C VAL A 95 -4.96 2.84 11.76
N GLU A 96 -5.49 3.23 12.92
CA GLU A 96 -6.85 2.90 13.36
C GLU A 96 -7.93 3.37 12.36
N MET A 97 -7.69 4.50 11.72
CA MET A 97 -8.56 5.09 10.70
C MET A 97 -8.28 4.56 9.28
N ASN A 98 -7.47 3.51 9.12
CA ASN A 98 -7.06 2.95 7.82
C ASN A 98 -6.43 4.00 6.88
N MET A 99 -5.67 4.95 7.41
CA MET A 99 -4.83 5.87 6.64
C MET A 99 -3.54 5.20 6.19
N ASN A 100 -2.94 5.71 5.12
CA ASN A 100 -1.67 5.24 4.56
C ASN A 100 -0.61 6.34 4.37
N ALA A 101 -0.94 7.61 4.68
CA ALA A 101 0.01 8.72 4.60
C ALA A 101 -0.23 9.80 5.67
N VAL A 102 0.84 10.44 6.13
CA VAL A 102 0.82 11.60 7.04
C VAL A 102 1.61 12.75 6.42
N PHE A 103 1.02 13.94 6.41
CA PHE A 103 1.63 15.18 5.91
C PHE A 103 2.07 16.02 7.11
N PHE A 104 3.34 15.88 7.50
CA PHE A 104 3.88 16.43 8.73
C PHE A 104 4.55 17.79 8.49
N GLN A 105 4.07 18.86 9.14
CA GLN A 105 4.64 20.20 8.98
C GLN A 105 6.02 20.31 9.63
N VAL A 106 7.07 20.12 8.83
CA VAL A 106 8.47 20.14 9.29
C VAL A 106 9.07 21.55 9.34
N SER A 107 8.36 22.54 8.77
CA SER A 107 8.78 23.93 8.68
C SER A 107 7.55 24.82 8.60
N ALA A 108 7.25 25.52 9.70
CA ALA A 108 6.06 26.33 9.87
C ALA A 108 6.30 27.81 9.53
N GLU A 109 7.45 28.36 9.94
CA GLU A 109 7.79 29.78 9.79
C GLU A 109 9.31 30.01 9.76
N GLY A 110 9.96 29.77 8.61
CA GLY A 110 11.40 30.01 8.45
C GLY A 110 12.28 29.18 9.40
N ASP A 111 11.75 28.05 9.86
CA ASP A 111 12.28 27.22 10.94
C ASP A 111 12.31 25.74 10.58
N ALA A 112 12.74 24.91 11.53
CA ALA A 112 12.84 23.46 11.36
C ALA A 112 12.35 22.66 12.58
N PHE A 113 11.65 21.57 12.27
CA PHE A 113 11.40 20.42 13.15
C PHE A 113 12.36 19.27 12.83
N TYR A 114 13.55 19.62 12.38
CA TYR A 114 14.63 18.73 11.99
C TYR A 114 15.96 19.45 12.24
N LYS A 115 17.05 18.69 12.33
CA LYS A 115 18.37 19.29 12.54
C LYS A 115 18.81 20.00 11.25
N SER A 116 18.86 21.33 11.29
CA SER A 116 19.21 22.16 10.14
C SER A 116 20.51 22.95 10.32
N ASN A 117 21.31 23.01 9.25
CA ASN A 117 22.42 23.93 9.12
C ASN A 117 22.00 25.29 8.53
N ILE A 118 20.79 25.39 7.97
CA ILE A 118 20.29 26.54 7.22
C ILE A 118 19.36 27.41 8.06
N VAL A 119 18.47 26.81 8.86
CA VAL A 119 17.46 27.54 9.63
C VAL A 119 17.49 27.20 11.13
N PRO A 120 16.91 28.04 12.00
CA PRO A 120 16.82 27.77 13.43
C PRO A 120 15.76 26.70 13.74
N TRP A 121 15.89 26.10 14.93
CA TRP A 121 14.84 25.24 15.48
C TRP A 121 13.52 25.99 15.69
N SER A 122 12.40 25.30 15.43
CA SER A 122 11.08 25.89 15.61
C SER A 122 10.79 26.23 17.07
N ARG A 123 10.18 27.41 17.28
CA ARG A 123 9.70 27.83 18.60
C ARG A 123 8.59 26.94 19.13
N TYR A 124 7.85 26.23 18.27
CA TYR A 124 6.74 25.39 18.68
C TYR A 124 7.18 24.10 19.39
N LEU A 125 8.48 23.76 19.35
CA LEU A 125 9.04 22.64 20.09
C LEU A 125 9.37 22.98 21.56
N THR A 126 9.78 24.22 21.85
CA THR A 126 10.36 24.60 23.16
C THR A 126 9.82 25.90 23.75
N GLY A 127 8.97 26.61 23.02
CA GLY A 127 8.53 27.97 23.31
C GLY A 127 9.54 29.06 22.90
N THR A 128 10.76 28.69 22.49
CA THR A 128 11.85 29.63 22.15
C THR A 128 12.37 29.39 20.73
N PHE A 129 12.33 30.40 19.87
CA PHE A 129 12.84 30.30 18.50
C PHE A 129 14.36 30.05 18.50
N GLY A 130 14.80 29.04 17.74
CA GLY A 130 16.21 28.64 17.66
C GLY A 130 16.74 27.77 18.79
N LYS A 131 15.95 27.51 19.85
CA LYS A 131 16.39 26.63 20.95
C LYS A 131 16.31 25.16 20.53
N ASP A 132 17.43 24.45 20.67
CA ASP A 132 17.53 23.01 20.43
C ASP A 132 16.55 22.24 21.35
N PRO A 133 15.67 21.40 20.78
CA PRO A 133 14.70 20.63 21.55
C PRO A 133 15.30 19.41 22.28
N GLY A 134 16.56 19.05 22.00
CA GLY A 134 17.27 17.90 22.59
C GLY A 134 17.08 16.57 21.85
N PHE A 135 16.38 16.58 20.71
CA PHE A 135 16.21 15.42 19.82
C PHE A 135 15.92 15.88 18.38
N ASP A 136 15.97 14.97 17.41
CA ASP A 136 15.57 15.24 16.02
C ASP A 136 14.13 14.75 15.78
N PRO A 137 13.12 15.64 15.71
CA PRO A 137 11.72 15.26 15.55
C PRO A 137 11.41 14.57 14.23
N LEU A 138 11.97 15.05 13.11
CA LEU A 138 11.69 14.47 11.79
C LEU A 138 12.28 13.08 11.66
N ALA A 139 13.50 12.84 12.15
CA ALA A 139 14.08 11.49 12.17
C ALA A 139 13.20 10.51 12.94
N PHE A 140 12.74 10.91 14.13
CA PHE A 140 11.83 10.10 14.95
C PHE A 140 10.48 9.86 14.26
N ALA A 141 9.90 10.90 13.66
CA ALA A 141 8.62 10.82 12.98
C ALA A 141 8.64 9.84 11.80
N ILE A 142 9.71 9.86 10.99
CA ILE A 142 9.89 8.95 9.85
C ILE A 142 10.02 7.51 10.34
N GLU A 143 10.87 7.26 11.33
CA GLU A 143 11.07 5.92 11.89
C GLU A 143 9.76 5.33 12.40
N GLU A 144 8.99 6.09 13.19
CA GLU A 144 7.72 5.63 13.76
C GLU A 144 6.60 5.48 12.73
N ALA A 145 6.58 6.33 11.69
CA ALA A 145 5.64 6.20 10.58
C ALA A 145 5.93 4.94 9.75
N HIS A 146 7.19 4.70 9.40
CA HIS A 146 7.59 3.53 8.62
C HIS A 146 7.42 2.21 9.37
N LYS A 147 7.58 2.19 10.71
CA LYS A 147 7.22 1.02 11.55
C LYS A 147 5.75 0.62 11.40
N ARG A 148 4.88 1.60 11.13
CA ARG A 148 3.44 1.43 10.89
C ARG A 148 3.09 1.34 9.40
N ASN A 149 4.10 1.31 8.55
CA ASN A 149 3.98 1.35 7.09
C ASN A 149 3.13 2.53 6.56
N LEU A 150 3.23 3.69 7.22
CA LEU A 150 2.67 4.95 6.75
C LEU A 150 3.72 5.71 5.92
N GLU A 151 3.31 6.33 4.83
CA GLU A 151 4.15 7.34 4.17
C GLU A 151 4.26 8.59 5.04
N LEU A 152 5.45 9.20 5.09
CA LEU A 152 5.64 10.52 5.68
C LEU A 152 6.05 11.54 4.62
N HIS A 153 5.17 12.52 4.42
CA HIS A 153 5.37 13.65 3.52
C HIS A 153 5.80 14.87 4.36
N ALA A 154 7.01 15.36 4.15
CA ALA A 154 7.54 16.53 4.83
C ALA A 154 6.90 17.80 4.26
N TRP A 155 6.07 18.46 5.08
CA TRP A 155 5.34 19.67 4.71
C TRP A 155 6.09 20.95 5.11
N PHE A 156 6.30 21.82 4.15
CA PHE A 156 6.91 23.13 4.32
C PHE A 156 5.93 24.24 3.98
N ASN A 157 5.89 25.27 4.81
CA ASN A 157 5.55 26.60 4.32
C ASN A 157 6.80 27.21 3.65
N PRO A 158 6.74 27.61 2.38
CA PRO A 158 7.92 28.07 1.66
C PRO A 158 8.40 29.43 2.14
N TYR A 159 7.50 30.40 2.35
CA TYR A 159 7.88 31.81 2.44
C TYR A 159 7.66 32.47 3.81
N ARG A 160 6.79 31.91 4.67
CA ARG A 160 6.48 32.50 5.97
C ARG A 160 7.69 32.46 6.90
N ILE A 161 7.95 33.58 7.58
CA ILE A 161 9.02 33.76 8.58
C ILE A 161 8.46 34.03 9.97
N SER A 162 7.25 34.61 10.07
CA SER A 162 6.57 34.75 11.35
C SER A 162 5.06 34.75 11.24
N MET A 163 4.38 34.41 12.33
CA MET A 163 2.92 34.53 12.45
C MET A 163 2.43 35.93 12.84
N ASN A 164 3.30 36.83 13.29
CA ASN A 164 2.98 38.23 13.56
C ASN A 164 4.23 39.15 13.44
N THR A 165 4.06 40.47 13.44
CA THR A 165 5.15 41.47 13.39
C THR A 165 5.35 42.25 14.69
N SER A 166 5.02 41.68 15.85
CA SER A 166 5.22 42.34 17.15
C SER A 166 6.70 42.50 17.52
N ASP A 167 7.01 43.45 18.41
CA ASP A 167 8.37 43.69 18.90
C ASP A 167 9.00 42.44 19.54
N SER A 168 8.21 41.63 20.25
CA SER A 168 8.68 40.37 20.83
C SER A 168 9.05 39.36 19.76
N THR A 169 8.32 39.34 18.63
CA THR A 169 8.64 38.49 17.49
C THR A 169 9.91 38.96 16.81
N ILE A 170 10.05 40.26 16.55
CA ILE A 170 11.28 40.85 15.99
C ILE A 170 12.49 40.51 16.87
N ALA A 171 12.38 40.70 18.18
CA ALA A 171 13.43 40.35 19.13
C ALA A 171 13.79 38.85 19.06
N SER A 172 12.78 37.96 18.99
CA SER A 172 13.00 36.50 18.89
C SER A 172 13.69 36.07 17.60
N LEU A 173 13.48 36.80 16.50
CA LEU A 173 14.07 36.51 15.19
C LEU A 173 15.53 36.97 15.08
N ASN A 174 16.04 37.78 16.02
CA ASN A 174 17.39 38.34 15.96
C ASN A 174 18.47 37.36 16.48
N ILE A 175 18.53 36.16 15.89
CA ILE A 175 19.49 35.10 16.19
C ILE A 175 20.20 34.63 14.92
N ASN A 176 21.34 33.93 15.06
CA ASN A 176 22.04 33.35 13.91
C ASN A 176 21.16 32.30 13.21
N LYS A 177 21.36 32.08 11.90
CA LYS A 177 20.54 31.28 10.97
C LYS A 177 19.13 31.80 10.71
N SER A 178 18.65 32.80 11.46
CA SER A 178 17.38 33.44 11.15
C SER A 178 17.54 34.25 9.88
N VAL A 179 16.79 33.90 8.83
CA VAL A 179 16.80 34.66 7.57
C VAL A 179 16.38 36.11 7.77
N TYR A 180 15.57 36.40 8.79
CA TYR A 180 15.20 37.75 9.17
C TYR A 180 16.42 38.61 9.57
N LYS A 181 17.40 38.00 10.26
CA LYS A 181 18.63 38.66 10.70
C LYS A 181 19.70 38.67 9.61
N GLU A 182 19.87 37.53 8.93
CA GLU A 182 20.98 37.34 7.98
C GLU A 182 20.71 37.99 6.63
N HIS A 183 19.45 38.09 6.23
CA HIS A 183 19.02 38.65 4.95
C HIS A 183 17.81 39.59 5.12
N PRO A 184 17.95 40.69 5.88
CA PRO A 184 16.85 41.65 6.10
C PRO A 184 16.32 42.24 4.78
N GLU A 185 17.15 42.30 3.73
CA GLU A 185 16.78 42.76 2.40
C GLU A 185 15.80 41.82 1.67
N TRP A 186 15.72 40.55 2.09
CA TRP A 186 14.74 39.59 1.55
C TRP A 186 13.39 39.67 2.24
N ILE A 187 13.31 40.31 3.41
CA ILE A 187 12.11 40.30 4.23
C ILE A 187 11.13 41.36 3.74
N ARG A 188 9.86 40.97 3.70
CA ARG A 188 8.73 41.84 3.47
C ARG A 188 7.64 41.53 4.51
N THR A 189 6.66 42.41 4.56
CA THR A 189 5.46 42.21 5.37
C THR A 189 4.29 41.94 4.44
N SER A 190 3.58 40.84 4.70
CA SER A 190 2.26 40.60 4.12
C SER A 190 1.25 40.40 5.24
N MET A 191 0.11 41.07 5.15
CA MET A 191 -0.86 41.23 6.25
C MET A 191 -0.16 41.78 7.51
N SER A 192 0.03 40.94 8.51
CA SER A 192 0.73 41.23 9.75
C SER A 192 1.83 40.20 10.01
N ARG A 193 2.44 39.64 8.97
CA ARG A 193 3.44 38.56 9.02
C ARG A 193 4.70 38.91 8.24
N PHE A 194 5.85 38.46 8.70
CA PHE A 194 7.08 38.50 7.90
C PHE A 194 7.13 37.32 6.94
N VAL A 195 7.51 37.61 5.70
CA VAL A 195 7.71 36.63 4.63
C VAL A 195 8.99 36.94 3.86
N VAL A 196 9.62 35.94 3.25
CA VAL A 196 10.67 36.18 2.25
C VAL A 196 10.03 36.55 0.90
N ASP A 197 10.62 37.50 0.19
CA ASP A 197 10.17 37.94 -1.13
C ASP A 197 10.54 36.90 -2.22
N PRO A 198 9.56 36.20 -2.83
CA PRO A 198 9.85 35.19 -3.85
C PRO A 198 10.42 35.79 -5.15
N GLY A 199 10.32 37.11 -5.33
CA GLY A 199 10.90 37.82 -6.45
C GLY A 199 12.42 37.86 -6.47
N ILE A 200 13.05 37.64 -5.30
CA ILE A 200 14.51 37.64 -5.15
C ILE A 200 15.04 36.23 -5.46
N PRO A 201 15.89 36.06 -6.49
CA PRO A 201 16.43 34.75 -6.87
C PRO A 201 17.13 34.01 -5.72
N GLU A 202 17.92 34.72 -4.92
CA GLU A 202 18.67 34.16 -3.80
C GLU A 202 17.73 33.70 -2.66
N ALA A 203 16.62 34.41 -2.43
CA ALA A 203 15.59 34.00 -1.47
C ALA A 203 14.88 32.72 -1.93
N ARG A 204 14.56 32.59 -3.24
CA ARG A 204 14.02 31.32 -3.78
C ARG A 204 15.01 30.18 -3.65
N GLU A 205 16.30 30.44 -3.90
CA GLU A 205 17.34 29.43 -3.73
C GLU A 205 17.44 28.97 -2.26
N TRP A 206 17.31 29.89 -1.30
CA TRP A 206 17.26 29.56 0.12
C TRP A 206 16.08 28.64 0.47
N VAL A 207 14.88 28.90 -0.09
CA VAL A 207 13.71 27.99 0.07
C VAL A 207 14.04 26.60 -0.47
N MET A 208 14.60 26.50 -1.68
CA MET A 208 14.99 25.20 -2.25
C MET A 208 16.04 24.49 -1.41
N LYS A 209 17.04 25.20 -0.88
CA LYS A 209 18.10 24.62 -0.03
C LYS A 209 17.52 23.99 1.23
N ARG A 210 16.53 24.62 1.88
CA ARG A 210 15.84 24.06 3.05
C ARG A 210 15.13 22.75 2.74
N VAL A 211 14.39 22.71 1.64
CA VAL A 211 13.71 21.48 1.21
C VAL A 211 14.74 20.40 0.85
N MET A 212 15.77 20.76 0.09
CA MET A 212 16.80 19.80 -0.31
C MET A 212 17.67 19.31 0.85
N GLU A 213 17.87 20.08 1.92
CA GLU A 213 18.51 19.59 3.15
C GLU A 213 17.72 18.40 3.73
N VAL A 214 16.39 18.49 3.75
CA VAL A 214 15.54 17.39 4.19
C VAL A 214 15.58 16.22 3.21
N VAL A 215 15.43 16.48 1.92
CA VAL A 215 15.49 15.42 0.88
C VAL A 215 16.82 14.67 0.95
N ASN A 216 17.94 15.35 1.17
CA ASN A 216 19.26 14.72 1.23
C ASN A 216 19.44 13.89 2.51
N ASN A 217 19.00 14.40 3.66
CA ASN A 217 19.38 13.84 4.95
C ASN A 217 18.37 12.87 5.56
N TYR A 218 17.11 12.88 5.09
CA TYR A 218 16.03 12.11 5.71
C TYR A 218 15.37 11.15 4.73
N ASP A 219 14.81 10.06 5.26
CA ASP A 219 14.15 9.01 4.48
C ASP A 219 12.65 9.29 4.25
N ILE A 220 12.33 10.50 3.78
CA ILE A 220 10.95 10.92 3.51
C ILE A 220 10.39 10.23 2.25
N ASP A 221 9.06 10.10 2.19
CA ASP A 221 8.36 9.55 1.02
C ASP A 221 7.84 10.65 0.09
N GLY A 222 7.67 11.86 0.63
CA GLY A 222 7.33 13.03 -0.18
C GLY A 222 7.68 14.37 0.46
N VAL A 223 7.69 15.40 -0.39
CA VAL A 223 7.71 16.81 -0.06
C VAL A 223 6.33 17.39 -0.35
N HIS A 224 5.83 18.21 0.57
CA HIS A 224 4.52 18.83 0.47
C HIS A 224 4.61 20.35 0.69
N PHE A 225 4.04 21.15 -0.20
CA PHE A 225 3.73 22.55 0.09
C PHE A 225 2.22 22.71 0.28
N ASP A 226 1.80 23.63 1.15
CA ASP A 226 0.41 24.04 1.30
C ASP A 226 0.06 25.20 0.34
N ASP A 227 -0.87 26.06 0.73
CA ASP A 227 -1.51 27.07 -0.12
C ASP A 227 -0.88 28.47 -0.01
N TYR A 228 0.15 28.63 0.82
CA TYR A 228 0.74 29.94 1.09
C TYR A 228 1.88 30.26 0.13
N PHE A 229 1.58 31.14 -0.84
CA PHE A 229 2.54 31.71 -1.77
C PHE A 229 2.73 33.22 -1.50
N TYR A 230 2.31 34.10 -2.41
CA TYR A 230 2.47 35.54 -2.21
C TYR A 230 1.54 36.11 -1.13
N TYR A 231 0.24 35.74 -1.15
CA TYR A 231 -0.79 36.29 -0.27
C TYR A 231 -1.67 35.23 0.38
N GLU A 232 -2.08 35.50 1.62
CA GLU A 232 -3.09 34.72 2.34
C GLU A 232 -4.43 35.47 2.48
N SER A 233 -4.45 36.78 2.19
CA SER A 233 -5.61 37.67 2.36
C SER A 233 -5.52 38.89 1.43
N TYR A 234 -6.65 39.58 1.24
CA TYR A 234 -6.73 40.89 0.58
C TYR A 234 -5.98 42.00 1.34
N LEU A 235 -5.72 41.81 2.63
CA LEU A 235 -5.10 42.81 3.48
C LEU A 235 -3.57 42.63 3.50
N GLY A 236 -2.85 43.70 3.19
CA GLY A 236 -1.39 43.76 3.27
C GLY A 236 -0.70 42.98 2.14
N GLU A 237 -0.90 43.43 0.91
CA GLU A 237 -0.12 42.95 -0.24
C GLU A 237 1.39 43.24 -0.06
N LEU A 238 2.23 42.37 -0.62
CA LEU A 238 3.69 42.41 -0.59
C LEU A 238 4.09 43.68 -1.35
N GLN A 239 4.72 44.61 -0.66
CA GLN A 239 5.25 45.83 -1.27
C GLN A 239 6.58 45.49 -1.96
N ASP A 240 6.51 44.79 -3.11
CA ASP A 240 7.65 44.22 -3.86
C ASP A 240 7.92 44.94 -5.19
N GLN A 241 7.46 46.18 -5.34
CA GLN A 241 7.63 46.96 -6.57
C GLN A 241 9.11 47.27 -6.86
N ASP A 242 9.91 47.43 -5.81
CA ASP A 242 11.36 47.61 -5.91
C ASP A 242 12.04 46.32 -6.41
N THR A 243 11.63 45.17 -5.88
CA THR A 243 12.09 43.85 -6.33
C THR A 243 11.70 43.61 -7.78
N PHE A 244 10.46 43.92 -8.18
CA PHE A 244 10.03 43.86 -9.57
C PHE A 244 10.91 44.73 -10.47
N SER A 245 11.14 45.99 -10.10
CA SER A 245 11.95 46.92 -10.90
C SER A 245 13.39 46.43 -11.07
N LYS A 246 13.95 45.80 -10.03
CA LYS A 246 15.31 45.26 -10.02
C LYS A 246 15.46 43.98 -10.85
N TYR A 247 14.54 43.02 -10.69
CA TYR A 247 14.72 41.66 -11.21
C TYR A 247 13.87 41.32 -12.45
N ASN A 248 12.87 42.13 -12.81
CA ASN A 248 12.04 41.88 -13.99
C ASN A 248 12.81 42.07 -15.32
N LEU A 249 13.77 42.99 -15.37
CA LEU A 249 14.61 43.29 -16.55
C LEU A 249 13.81 43.47 -17.87
N GLY A 250 12.56 43.95 -17.78
CA GLY A 250 11.67 44.16 -18.92
C GLY A 250 10.99 42.90 -19.48
N GLN A 251 11.09 41.75 -18.82
CA GLN A 251 10.49 40.49 -19.31
C GLN A 251 8.97 40.44 -19.19
N PHE A 252 8.42 41.05 -18.13
CA PHE A 252 6.98 41.09 -17.87
C PHE A 252 6.48 42.53 -17.84
N SER A 253 5.33 42.77 -18.47
CA SER A 253 4.64 44.07 -18.45
C SER A 253 3.75 44.26 -17.22
N ASN A 254 3.39 43.16 -16.54
CA ASN A 254 2.52 43.16 -15.37
C ASN A 254 3.19 42.49 -14.16
N LEU A 255 3.06 43.12 -12.99
CA LEU A 255 3.60 42.62 -11.73
C LEU A 255 3.07 41.23 -11.37
N GLY A 256 1.79 40.96 -11.62
CA GLY A 256 1.17 39.68 -11.34
C GLY A 256 1.72 38.53 -12.17
N ASP A 257 1.99 38.75 -13.46
CA ASP A 257 2.62 37.73 -14.31
C ASP A 257 4.04 37.41 -13.83
N TRP A 258 4.79 38.44 -13.44
CA TRP A 258 6.13 38.26 -12.87
C TRP A 258 6.08 37.49 -11.54
N ARG A 259 5.15 37.83 -10.63
CA ARG A 259 4.94 37.09 -9.36
C ARG A 259 4.62 35.62 -9.62
N ARG A 260 3.69 35.33 -10.55
CA ARG A 260 3.38 33.94 -10.97
C ARG A 260 4.61 33.22 -11.51
N ASN A 261 5.44 33.90 -12.30
CA ASN A 261 6.67 33.34 -12.85
C ASN A 261 7.69 33.00 -11.74
N ASN A 262 7.83 33.83 -10.71
CA ASN A 262 8.75 33.55 -9.61
C ASN A 262 8.37 32.27 -8.86
N THR A 263 7.09 32.07 -8.57
CA THR A 263 6.60 30.82 -7.96
C THR A 263 6.74 29.64 -8.93
N TYR A 264 6.48 29.84 -10.23
CA TYR A 264 6.70 28.81 -11.26
C TYR A 264 8.15 28.35 -11.30
N LEU A 265 9.12 29.27 -11.24
CA LEU A 265 10.55 28.94 -11.20
C LEU A 265 10.90 28.10 -9.96
N LEU A 266 10.40 28.49 -8.77
CA LEU A 266 10.60 27.71 -7.54
C LEU A 266 10.10 26.27 -7.72
N VAL A 267 8.85 26.09 -8.15
CA VAL A 267 8.23 24.76 -8.28
C VAL A 267 8.98 23.91 -9.31
N LYS A 268 9.29 24.48 -10.49
CA LYS A 268 9.99 23.79 -11.57
C LYS A 268 11.40 23.36 -11.16
N GLU A 269 12.18 24.27 -10.60
CA GLU A 269 13.58 23.99 -10.23
C GLU A 269 13.66 23.01 -9.06
N LEU A 270 12.78 23.16 -8.07
CA LEU A 270 12.71 22.25 -6.93
C LEU A 270 12.29 20.84 -7.37
N SER A 271 11.28 20.72 -8.21
CA SER A 271 10.84 19.43 -8.77
C SER A 271 11.97 18.69 -9.48
N ASN A 272 12.71 19.40 -10.34
CA ASN A 272 13.87 18.83 -11.03
C ASN A 272 14.95 18.36 -10.06
N LYS A 273 15.24 19.14 -9.01
CA LYS A 273 16.22 18.77 -7.98
C LYS A 273 15.79 17.54 -7.18
N ILE A 274 14.53 17.48 -6.73
CA ILE A 274 13.98 16.33 -6.00
C ILE A 274 14.09 15.08 -6.85
N THR A 275 13.55 15.12 -8.07
CA THR A 275 13.51 13.98 -9.00
C THR A 275 14.91 13.48 -9.34
N THR A 276 15.88 14.37 -9.53
CA THR A 276 17.28 13.97 -9.82
C THR A 276 17.97 13.36 -8.60
N THR A 277 17.62 13.79 -7.38
CA THR A 277 18.31 13.39 -6.15
C THR A 277 17.74 12.09 -5.56
N LYS A 278 16.42 11.99 -5.46
CA LYS A 278 15.69 10.82 -4.96
C LYS A 278 14.43 10.62 -5.82
N PRO A 279 14.51 9.89 -6.95
CA PRO A 279 13.41 9.76 -7.90
C PRO A 279 12.09 9.23 -7.30
N TRP A 280 12.16 8.49 -6.19
CA TRP A 280 10.98 7.97 -5.49
C TRP A 280 10.28 8.99 -4.59
N VAL A 281 10.94 10.09 -4.21
CA VAL A 281 10.33 11.14 -3.38
C VAL A 281 9.30 11.88 -4.22
N LYS A 282 8.07 11.90 -3.73
CA LYS A 282 6.94 12.59 -4.38
C LYS A 282 6.99 14.08 -4.05
N PHE A 283 6.79 14.96 -5.01
CA PHE A 283 6.60 16.39 -4.75
C PHE A 283 5.16 16.78 -5.05
N GLY A 284 4.43 17.29 -4.05
CA GLY A 284 3.08 17.78 -4.29
C GLY A 284 2.71 19.01 -3.51
N ILE A 285 1.60 19.60 -3.92
CA ILE A 285 1.16 20.91 -3.45
C ILE A 285 -0.34 20.87 -3.15
N SER A 286 -0.75 21.43 -2.01
CA SER A 286 -2.13 21.61 -1.59
C SER A 286 -2.55 23.07 -1.69
N PRO A 287 -2.95 23.55 -2.88
CA PRO A 287 -3.38 24.94 -3.06
C PRO A 287 -4.80 25.16 -2.55
N ALA A 288 -5.23 26.42 -2.44
CA ALA A 288 -6.65 26.72 -2.25
C ALA A 288 -7.50 26.08 -3.37
N ALA A 289 -8.77 25.81 -3.10
CA ALA A 289 -9.58 24.98 -3.99
C ALA A 289 -9.74 25.55 -5.42
N VAL A 290 -9.89 26.86 -5.55
CA VAL A 290 -10.20 27.49 -6.85
C VAL A 290 -8.93 28.08 -7.44
N TRP A 291 -8.53 27.61 -8.62
CA TRP A 291 -7.44 28.20 -9.38
C TRP A 291 -7.79 29.61 -9.85
N ALA A 292 -8.87 29.75 -10.63
CA ALA A 292 -9.38 31.02 -11.14
C ALA A 292 -10.88 30.90 -11.42
N ASN A 293 -11.64 31.99 -11.26
CA ASN A 293 -13.07 31.99 -11.57
C ASN A 293 -13.31 32.36 -13.04
N LYS A 294 -14.23 31.64 -13.70
CA LYS A 294 -14.65 31.99 -15.07
C LYS A 294 -15.28 33.38 -15.17
N ARG A 295 -16.05 33.78 -14.15
CA ARG A 295 -16.72 35.10 -14.11
C ARG A 295 -15.74 36.28 -14.01
N ASP A 296 -14.51 36.04 -13.57
CA ASP A 296 -13.48 37.07 -13.40
C ASP A 296 -12.63 37.24 -14.68
N GLY A 297 -13.08 36.66 -15.81
CA GLY A 297 -12.42 36.78 -17.12
C GLY A 297 -11.52 35.60 -17.50
N HIS A 298 -11.32 34.64 -16.59
CA HIS A 298 -10.51 33.45 -16.84
C HIS A 298 -11.33 32.38 -17.57
N SER A 299 -11.35 32.40 -18.90
CA SER A 299 -12.18 31.51 -19.74
C SER A 299 -12.04 30.01 -19.41
N SER A 300 -10.88 29.61 -18.91
CA SER A 300 -10.55 28.23 -18.56
C SER A 300 -10.64 27.92 -17.05
N GLY A 301 -11.16 28.86 -16.26
CA GLY A 301 -11.42 28.73 -14.83
C GLY A 301 -12.69 27.96 -14.52
N SER A 302 -12.90 27.65 -13.24
CA SER A 302 -14.09 26.94 -12.76
C SER A 302 -15.32 27.85 -12.78
N ASN A 303 -16.53 27.26 -12.87
CA ASN A 303 -17.79 28.01 -12.78
C ASN A 303 -18.11 28.37 -11.33
N THR A 304 -17.20 29.13 -10.72
CA THR A 304 -17.23 29.52 -9.31
C THR A 304 -17.21 31.04 -9.16
N SER A 305 -17.48 31.47 -7.95
CA SER A 305 -17.43 32.86 -7.51
C SER A 305 -16.57 33.03 -6.24
N ALA A 306 -15.54 32.20 -6.10
CA ALA A 306 -14.67 32.19 -4.93
C ALA A 306 -14.01 33.55 -4.71
N GLY A 307 -13.96 33.99 -3.45
CA GLY A 307 -13.41 35.30 -3.10
C GLY A 307 -11.90 35.42 -3.28
N LEU A 308 -11.14 34.33 -3.14
CA LEU A 308 -9.67 34.33 -3.20
C LEU A 308 -9.13 33.21 -4.12
N PRO A 309 -9.26 33.30 -5.46
CA PRO A 309 -8.66 32.33 -6.36
C PRO A 309 -7.12 32.41 -6.36
N ASN A 310 -6.45 31.26 -6.48
CA ASN A 310 -4.98 31.18 -6.43
C ASN A 310 -4.26 32.01 -7.50
N TYR A 311 -4.78 32.00 -8.74
CA TYR A 311 -4.12 32.62 -9.89
C TYR A 311 -3.98 34.14 -9.71
N ASP A 312 -5.04 34.78 -9.19
CA ASP A 312 -5.12 36.23 -9.04
C ASP A 312 -4.60 36.73 -7.69
N ARG A 313 -4.60 35.88 -6.65
CA ARG A 313 -4.31 36.31 -5.27
C ARG A 313 -3.02 35.72 -4.73
N SER A 314 -2.89 34.41 -4.71
CA SER A 314 -1.67 33.76 -4.24
C SER A 314 -0.54 33.85 -5.28
N PHE A 315 -0.84 34.31 -6.51
CA PHE A 315 0.05 34.28 -7.66
C PHE A 315 0.64 32.88 -7.89
N ALA A 316 -0.23 31.88 -7.74
CA ALA A 316 0.07 30.47 -7.89
C ALA A 316 -0.71 29.92 -9.08
N ASP A 317 -0.03 29.75 -10.21
CA ASP A 317 -0.62 29.18 -11.43
C ASP A 317 -0.63 27.64 -11.36
N THR A 318 -1.42 27.12 -10.42
CA THR A 318 -1.50 25.70 -10.09
C THR A 318 -1.94 24.83 -11.27
N LYS A 319 -2.78 25.38 -12.15
CA LYS A 319 -3.16 24.73 -13.40
C LYS A 319 -1.95 24.48 -14.30
N LYS A 320 -1.07 25.47 -14.46
CA LYS A 320 0.14 25.34 -15.27
C LYS A 320 1.09 24.29 -14.71
N TRP A 321 1.23 24.20 -13.38
CA TRP A 321 2.06 23.17 -12.75
C TRP A 321 1.59 21.75 -13.05
N VAL A 322 0.27 21.55 -13.11
CA VAL A 322 -0.32 20.26 -13.52
C VAL A 322 -0.12 20.01 -15.02
N GLN A 323 -0.39 21.01 -15.87
CA GLN A 323 -0.31 20.86 -17.32
C GLN A 323 1.12 20.57 -17.81
N GLU A 324 2.12 21.10 -17.12
CA GLU A 324 3.54 20.86 -17.37
C GLU A 324 4.12 19.71 -16.52
N GLU A 325 3.30 19.02 -15.72
CA GLU A 325 3.69 17.87 -14.91
C GLU A 325 4.87 18.17 -13.95
N LEU A 326 4.88 19.38 -13.37
CA LEU A 326 5.95 19.84 -12.46
C LEU A 326 5.84 19.23 -11.05
N ILE A 327 4.71 18.63 -10.71
CA ILE A 327 4.42 18.05 -9.40
C ILE A 327 3.86 16.65 -9.61
N ASP A 328 4.13 15.73 -8.70
CA ASP A 328 3.63 14.36 -8.75
C ASP A 328 2.18 14.25 -8.30
N TYR A 329 1.73 15.16 -7.43
CA TYR A 329 0.33 15.27 -7.04
C TYR A 329 -0.08 16.70 -6.73
N ILE A 330 -1.37 16.97 -6.89
CA ILE A 330 -2.04 18.19 -6.44
C ILE A 330 -3.17 17.84 -5.48
N ALA A 331 -3.31 18.62 -4.42
CA ALA A 331 -4.27 18.40 -3.35
C ALA A 331 -5.16 19.63 -3.09
N PRO A 332 -6.00 20.09 -4.03
CA PRO A 332 -6.83 21.27 -3.82
C PRO A 332 -7.67 21.16 -2.54
N GLN A 333 -7.65 22.23 -1.75
CA GLN A 333 -8.36 22.34 -0.48
C GLN A 333 -9.86 22.62 -0.70
N ILE A 334 -10.63 21.61 -1.14
CA ILE A 334 -12.08 21.74 -1.38
C ILE A 334 -12.84 21.71 -0.05
N TYR A 335 -12.67 22.77 0.73
CA TYR A 335 -13.26 22.95 2.06
C TYR A 335 -14.68 23.49 2.00
N PHE A 336 -15.46 23.05 1.00
CA PHE A 336 -16.80 23.52 0.70
C PHE A 336 -17.76 22.34 0.65
N THR A 337 -19.04 22.60 0.85
CA THR A 337 -20.09 21.59 0.69
C THR A 337 -20.55 21.54 -0.77
N PHE A 338 -21.25 20.49 -1.19
CA PHE A 338 -21.94 20.47 -2.48
C PHE A 338 -22.92 21.64 -2.64
N ALA A 339 -23.46 22.13 -1.54
CA ALA A 339 -24.41 23.24 -1.51
C ALA A 339 -23.77 24.62 -1.44
N ASN A 340 -22.43 24.72 -1.35
CA ASN A 340 -21.78 26.01 -1.22
C ASN A 340 -22.08 26.89 -2.44
N PRO A 341 -22.66 28.09 -2.27
CA PRO A 341 -23.13 28.89 -3.40
C PRO A 341 -21.98 29.53 -4.20
N SER A 342 -20.79 29.64 -3.61
CA SER A 342 -19.64 30.29 -4.24
C SER A 342 -18.66 29.32 -4.90
N ALA A 343 -18.47 28.16 -4.29
CA ALA A 343 -17.57 27.12 -4.78
C ALA A 343 -18.16 25.74 -4.43
N PRO A 344 -19.21 25.28 -5.15
CA PRO A 344 -19.80 23.97 -4.91
C PRO A 344 -18.75 22.86 -5.02
N TYR A 345 -18.71 21.94 -4.05
CA TYR A 345 -17.73 20.86 -3.99
C TYR A 345 -17.58 20.12 -5.33
N GLY A 346 -18.72 19.66 -5.88
CA GLY A 346 -18.74 18.92 -7.14
C GLY A 346 -18.23 19.70 -8.36
N GLU A 347 -18.46 21.02 -8.41
CA GLU A 347 -17.98 21.87 -9.51
C GLU A 347 -16.46 21.99 -9.46
N VAL A 348 -15.91 22.24 -8.27
CA VAL A 348 -14.47 22.38 -8.07
C VAL A 348 -13.76 21.04 -8.32
N ALA A 349 -14.30 19.93 -7.80
CA ALA A 349 -13.73 18.60 -7.97
C ALA A 349 -13.80 18.14 -9.44
N GLU A 350 -14.90 18.40 -10.14
CA GLU A 350 -15.04 18.10 -11.57
C GLU A 350 -14.04 18.92 -12.40
N TRP A 351 -13.86 20.20 -12.07
CA TRP A 351 -12.91 21.07 -12.75
C TRP A 351 -11.47 20.54 -12.61
N TRP A 352 -11.03 20.19 -11.39
CA TRP A 352 -9.71 19.61 -11.17
C TRP A 352 -9.53 18.25 -11.85
N SER A 353 -10.58 17.42 -11.86
CA SER A 353 -10.59 16.16 -12.60
C SER A 353 -10.36 16.39 -14.10
N ASN A 354 -10.92 17.46 -14.68
CA ASN A 354 -10.68 17.80 -16.07
C ASN A 354 -9.26 18.34 -16.32
N VAL A 355 -8.69 19.07 -15.36
CA VAL A 355 -7.30 19.58 -15.46
C VAL A 355 -6.29 18.44 -15.42
N ILE A 356 -6.52 17.43 -14.58
CA ILE A 356 -5.60 16.30 -14.38
C ILE A 356 -5.71 15.22 -15.46
N LYS A 357 -6.79 15.20 -16.23
CA LYS A 357 -7.08 14.14 -17.19
C LYS A 357 -5.95 13.98 -18.21
N GLY A 358 -5.38 12.77 -18.26
CA GLY A 358 -4.28 12.42 -19.15
C GLY A 358 -2.92 13.01 -18.74
N ARG A 359 -2.76 13.43 -17.48
CA ARG A 359 -1.50 13.95 -16.91
C ARG A 359 -0.88 12.95 -15.96
N ASN A 360 0.46 12.98 -15.88
CA ASN A 360 1.27 12.25 -14.90
C ASN A 360 1.29 12.95 -13.54
N VAL A 361 0.11 13.26 -13.02
CA VAL A 361 -0.05 13.95 -11.74
C VAL A 361 -1.28 13.35 -11.06
N HIS A 362 -1.19 12.97 -9.80
CA HIS A 362 -2.36 12.51 -9.04
C HIS A 362 -3.18 13.69 -8.51
N LEU A 363 -4.50 13.54 -8.51
CA LEU A 363 -5.41 14.44 -7.80
C LEU A 363 -5.82 13.81 -6.48
N TYR A 364 -5.53 14.50 -5.38
CA TYR A 364 -6.06 14.20 -4.06
C TYR A 364 -7.01 15.34 -3.64
N ILE A 365 -8.03 15.08 -2.84
CA ILE A 365 -8.92 16.16 -2.36
C ILE A 365 -8.62 16.48 -0.89
N GLY A 366 -8.34 17.75 -0.60
CA GLY A 366 -8.31 18.25 0.76
C GLY A 366 -9.73 18.42 1.31
N GLN A 367 -10.05 17.74 2.41
CA GLN A 367 -11.39 17.74 3.02
C GLN A 367 -11.38 18.44 4.40
N ALA A 368 -12.44 19.20 4.67
CA ALA A 368 -12.51 20.10 5.83
C ALA A 368 -13.16 19.47 7.07
N LEU A 369 -12.54 18.42 7.63
CA LEU A 369 -13.05 17.82 8.88
C LEU A 369 -13.16 18.87 10.02
N TYR A 370 -12.27 19.86 10.03
CA TYR A 370 -12.31 20.96 11.01
C TYR A 370 -13.58 21.82 10.97
N LYS A 371 -14.35 21.82 9.88
CA LYS A 371 -15.58 22.61 9.76
C LYS A 371 -16.80 21.92 10.38
N VAL A 372 -16.73 20.61 10.63
CA VAL A 372 -17.84 19.86 11.21
C VAL A 372 -18.19 20.45 12.57
N ASN A 373 -19.44 20.91 12.68
CA ASN A 373 -20.03 21.58 13.84
C ASN A 373 -19.39 22.93 14.24
N ASP A 374 -18.44 23.46 13.45
CA ASP A 374 -17.73 24.72 13.69
C ASP A 374 -17.89 25.71 12.52
N ASN A 375 -18.87 25.50 11.63
CA ASN A 375 -19.12 26.32 10.46
C ASN A 375 -20.57 26.78 10.35
N ALA A 376 -20.81 27.91 9.70
CA ALA A 376 -22.16 28.45 9.48
C ALA A 376 -22.93 27.75 8.34
N ASP A 377 -22.24 27.01 7.47
CA ASP A 377 -22.87 26.19 6.44
C ASP A 377 -23.63 25.03 7.10
N GLN A 378 -24.95 24.98 6.91
CA GLN A 378 -25.83 23.98 7.52
C GLN A 378 -25.40 22.54 7.20
N TYR A 379 -24.79 22.31 6.03
CA TYR A 379 -24.35 20.97 5.62
C TYR A 379 -23.06 20.52 6.30
N PHE A 380 -22.46 21.36 7.15
CA PHE A 380 -21.40 20.96 8.09
C PHE A 380 -21.92 20.79 9.53
N LEU A 381 -23.23 20.83 9.77
CA LEU A 381 -23.81 20.70 11.11
C LEU A 381 -24.54 19.35 11.32
N GLY A 382 -24.34 18.75 12.49
CA GLY A 382 -25.06 17.57 12.95
C GLY A 382 -25.10 16.42 11.93
N ASN A 383 -26.30 15.87 11.71
CA ASN A 383 -26.51 14.77 10.77
C ASN A 383 -26.25 15.19 9.30
N ASP A 384 -26.45 16.46 8.95
CA ASP A 384 -26.20 16.93 7.58
C ASP A 384 -24.70 16.87 7.25
N ALA A 385 -23.83 17.06 8.24
CA ALA A 385 -22.38 16.87 8.10
C ALA A 385 -22.01 15.42 7.77
N VAL A 386 -22.69 14.46 8.38
CA VAL A 386 -22.47 13.03 8.11
C VAL A 386 -22.84 12.72 6.66
N GLU A 387 -24.03 13.14 6.24
CA GLU A 387 -24.51 12.95 4.87
C GLU A 387 -23.64 13.68 3.83
N GLU A 388 -23.12 14.85 4.17
CA GLU A 388 -22.19 15.60 3.31
C GLU A 388 -20.87 14.86 3.12
N PHE A 389 -20.27 14.34 4.19
CA PHE A 389 -19.03 13.57 4.08
C PHE A 389 -19.24 12.24 3.34
N ILE A 390 -20.39 11.59 3.49
CA ILE A 390 -20.77 10.42 2.69
C ILE A 390 -20.78 10.78 1.20
N ARG A 391 -21.46 11.88 0.83
CA ARG A 391 -21.51 12.33 -0.57
C ARG A 391 -20.12 12.66 -1.13
N GLN A 392 -19.33 13.44 -0.40
CA GLN A 392 -17.99 13.84 -0.85
C GLN A 392 -17.08 12.63 -1.03
N HIS A 393 -17.13 11.68 -0.08
CA HIS A 393 -16.29 10.50 -0.17
C HIS A 393 -16.70 9.55 -1.30
N LYS A 394 -18.00 9.30 -1.46
CA LYS A 394 -18.53 8.55 -2.61
C LYS A 394 -18.12 9.18 -3.94
N TYR A 395 -18.25 10.50 -4.06
CA TYR A 395 -17.79 11.22 -5.25
C TYR A 395 -16.31 10.96 -5.50
N ASN A 396 -15.46 11.12 -4.48
CA ASN A 396 -14.01 10.97 -4.62
C ASN A 396 -13.61 9.56 -5.03
N VAL A 397 -14.23 8.52 -4.47
CA VAL A 397 -13.86 7.13 -4.80
C VAL A 397 -14.36 6.71 -6.19
N VAL A 398 -15.55 7.17 -6.59
CA VAL A 398 -16.12 6.80 -7.90
C VAL A 398 -15.53 7.60 -9.06
N LYS A 399 -15.06 8.82 -8.81
CA LYS A 399 -14.46 9.68 -9.83
C LYS A 399 -13.05 9.16 -10.17
N PRO A 400 -12.80 8.59 -11.38
CA PRO A 400 -11.56 7.89 -11.68
C PRO A 400 -10.30 8.76 -11.59
N GLU A 401 -10.45 10.07 -11.80
CA GLU A 401 -9.36 11.03 -11.71
C GLU A 401 -8.96 11.35 -10.26
N VAL A 402 -9.82 11.13 -9.27
CA VAL A 402 -9.54 11.38 -7.86
C VAL A 402 -8.93 10.13 -7.22
N MET A 403 -7.67 10.24 -6.82
CA MET A 403 -6.84 9.13 -6.34
C MET A 403 -6.68 9.11 -4.82
N GLY A 404 -7.36 10.01 -4.10
CA GLY A 404 -7.10 10.17 -2.67
C GLY A 404 -7.87 11.27 -1.98
N SER A 405 -7.82 11.25 -0.65
CA SER A 405 -8.34 12.30 0.20
C SER A 405 -7.41 12.56 1.38
N ILE A 406 -7.25 13.84 1.73
CA ILE A 406 -6.41 14.30 2.83
C ILE A 406 -7.28 15.14 3.77
N MET A 407 -7.34 14.76 5.03
CA MET A 407 -8.22 15.41 6.01
C MET A 407 -7.49 16.56 6.70
N PHE A 408 -8.07 17.76 6.64
CA PHE A 408 -7.61 18.91 7.41
C PHE A 408 -8.48 19.07 8.67
N ARG A 409 -7.93 18.90 9.86
CA ARG A 409 -6.57 18.46 10.24
C ARG A 409 -6.63 17.42 11.36
N PHE A 410 -5.50 16.77 11.68
CA PHE A 410 -5.47 15.56 12.50
C PHE A 410 -6.23 15.64 13.84
N GLN A 411 -6.08 16.68 14.64
CA GLN A 411 -6.72 16.74 15.97
C GLN A 411 -8.25 16.70 15.92
N ASN A 412 -8.87 16.99 14.77
CA ASN A 412 -10.31 16.88 14.61
C ASN A 412 -10.82 15.43 14.68
N PHE A 413 -9.96 14.43 14.49
CA PHE A 413 -10.30 13.03 14.76
C PHE A 413 -10.52 12.74 16.25
N ASN A 414 -9.96 13.56 17.14
CA ASN A 414 -10.08 13.43 18.59
C ASN A 414 -11.14 14.36 19.19
N ASP A 415 -11.72 15.25 18.40
CA ASP A 415 -12.71 16.22 18.87
C ASP A 415 -14.05 15.52 19.16
N PRO A 416 -14.57 15.60 20.41
CA PRO A 416 -15.85 15.00 20.77
C PRO A 416 -17.02 15.46 19.89
N ASN A 417 -17.00 16.71 19.41
CA ASN A 417 -18.06 17.28 18.59
C ASN A 417 -18.03 16.76 17.14
N LYS A 418 -17.00 16.01 16.73
CA LYS A 418 -16.84 15.53 15.35
C LYS A 418 -16.96 14.01 15.26
N GLN A 419 -17.20 13.33 16.38
CA GLN A 419 -17.16 11.86 16.45
C GLN A 419 -18.21 11.17 15.58
N GLN A 420 -19.36 11.78 15.30
CA GLN A 420 -20.34 11.22 14.37
C GLN A 420 -19.75 11.04 12.96
N VAL A 421 -19.09 12.08 12.44
CA VAL A 421 -18.43 12.03 11.13
C VAL A 421 -17.19 11.13 11.18
N VAL A 422 -16.40 11.17 12.26
CA VAL A 422 -15.21 10.31 12.42
C VAL A 422 -15.60 8.83 12.45
N ASN A 423 -16.64 8.46 13.18
CA ASN A 423 -17.14 7.09 13.22
C ASN A 423 -17.67 6.67 11.85
N MET A 424 -18.40 7.52 11.14
CA MET A 424 -18.83 7.27 9.76
C MET A 424 -17.63 7.02 8.83
N ILE A 425 -16.57 7.83 8.97
CA ILE A 425 -15.33 7.62 8.20
C ILE A 425 -14.75 6.24 8.51
N LYS A 426 -14.66 5.85 9.78
CA LYS A 426 -14.05 4.58 10.18
C LYS A 426 -14.88 3.36 9.77
N GLU A 427 -16.19 3.42 9.97
CA GLU A 427 -17.09 2.27 9.89
C GLU A 427 -17.64 2.03 8.49
N ASP A 428 -17.74 3.06 7.64
CA ASP A 428 -18.22 2.94 6.27
C ASP A 428 -17.18 3.41 5.26
N LEU A 429 -16.83 4.71 5.28
CA LEU A 429 -16.08 5.36 4.20
C LEU A 429 -14.68 4.76 3.99
N TRP A 430 -13.97 4.50 5.08
CA TRP A 430 -12.65 3.88 5.14
C TRP A 430 -12.69 2.53 5.87
N SER A 431 -13.81 1.81 5.78
CA SER A 431 -14.03 0.52 6.45
C SER A 431 -13.01 -0.57 6.07
N THR A 432 -12.46 -0.51 4.86
CA THR A 432 -11.42 -1.42 4.34
C THR A 432 -10.06 -0.76 4.35
N ARG A 433 -8.96 -1.52 4.43
CA ARG A 433 -7.61 -0.95 4.21
C ARG A 433 -7.40 -0.62 2.73
N SER A 434 -6.49 0.30 2.45
CA SER A 434 -6.16 0.69 1.07
C SER A 434 -4.65 0.90 0.90
N LEU A 435 -4.15 0.50 -0.25
CA LEU A 435 -2.77 0.75 -0.67
C LEU A 435 -2.66 2.16 -1.26
N VAL A 436 -1.45 2.72 -1.24
CA VAL A 436 -1.19 3.98 -1.94
C VAL A 436 -1.24 3.75 -3.46
N PRO A 437 -1.86 4.66 -4.24
CA PRO A 437 -1.85 4.57 -5.70
C PRO A 437 -0.43 4.58 -6.28
N VAL A 438 -0.19 3.74 -7.29
CA VAL A 438 1.08 3.72 -8.03
C VAL A 438 1.23 4.99 -8.87
N MET A 439 2.45 5.49 -9.02
CA MET A 439 2.79 6.57 -9.96
C MET A 439 3.72 6.02 -11.04
N PRO A 440 3.20 5.37 -12.10
CA PRO A 440 4.03 4.61 -13.05
C PRO A 440 5.12 5.46 -13.73
N TRP A 441 4.91 6.77 -13.88
CA TRP A 441 5.87 7.69 -14.47
C TRP A 441 7.09 7.99 -13.58
N LYS A 442 7.02 7.71 -12.26
CA LYS A 442 8.18 7.83 -11.35
C LYS A 442 9.10 6.60 -11.41
N GLY A 443 8.73 5.58 -12.19
CA GLY A 443 9.48 4.34 -12.33
C GLY A 443 9.17 3.35 -11.20
N GLY A 444 10.23 2.71 -10.69
CA GLY A 444 10.08 1.53 -9.84
C GLY A 444 9.67 0.29 -10.65
N LYS A 445 9.63 -0.85 -9.96
CA LYS A 445 9.23 -2.12 -10.55
C LYS A 445 8.75 -3.01 -9.43
N ALA A 446 7.67 -3.75 -9.71
CA ALA A 446 7.20 -4.81 -8.83
C ALA A 446 8.37 -5.70 -8.39
N PRO A 447 8.59 -5.89 -7.08
CA PRO A 447 9.61 -6.80 -6.58
C PRO A 447 9.37 -8.24 -7.05
N GLN A 448 10.38 -9.11 -6.87
CA GLN A 448 10.17 -10.54 -6.96
C GLN A 448 9.13 -10.99 -5.93
N SER A 449 8.31 -11.96 -6.32
CA SER A 449 7.33 -12.54 -5.39
C SER A 449 8.03 -13.17 -4.19
N PRO A 450 7.46 -13.01 -2.97
CA PRO A 450 7.85 -13.80 -1.82
C PRO A 450 7.79 -15.31 -2.12
N THR A 451 8.58 -16.09 -1.40
CA THR A 451 8.64 -17.55 -1.58
C THR A 451 8.57 -18.30 -0.25
N GLN A 452 8.41 -19.63 -0.30
CA GLN A 452 8.48 -20.52 0.87
C GLN A 452 7.53 -20.11 2.00
N GLY A 453 6.30 -19.73 1.64
CA GLY A 453 5.27 -19.32 2.59
C GLY A 453 4.84 -20.46 3.50
N ARG A 454 4.68 -20.19 4.79
CA ARG A 454 4.19 -21.15 5.80
C ARG A 454 3.17 -20.50 6.72
N ILE A 455 2.21 -21.28 7.19
CA ILE A 455 1.31 -20.90 8.28
C ILE A 455 1.40 -21.86 9.47
N GLU A 456 1.30 -21.30 10.67
CA GLU A 456 1.31 -22.01 11.95
C GLU A 456 0.12 -21.52 12.79
N ALA A 457 -0.67 -22.45 13.32
CA ALA A 457 -1.72 -22.12 14.29
C ALA A 457 -1.08 -21.74 15.63
N LEU A 458 -1.43 -20.57 16.15
CA LEU A 458 -1.08 -20.10 17.49
C LEU A 458 -2.34 -20.06 18.38
N SER A 459 -2.14 -19.98 19.69
CA SER A 459 -3.25 -19.84 20.65
C SER A 459 -4.04 -18.53 20.47
N ASN A 460 -3.43 -17.51 19.85
CA ASN A 460 -4.00 -16.17 19.68
C ASN A 460 -4.05 -15.69 18.21
N GLY A 461 -3.94 -16.60 17.24
CA GLY A 461 -3.99 -16.24 15.83
C GLY A 461 -3.33 -17.27 14.91
N ILE A 462 -3.07 -16.87 13.67
CA ILE A 462 -2.31 -17.64 12.69
C ILE A 462 -1.03 -16.87 12.39
N ARG A 463 0.13 -17.49 12.61
CA ARG A 463 1.42 -16.94 12.19
C ARG A 463 1.64 -17.30 10.73
N LEU A 464 1.96 -16.30 9.92
CA LEU A 464 2.48 -16.43 8.58
C LEU A 464 3.99 -16.19 8.61
N SER A 465 4.73 -16.92 7.79
CA SER A 465 6.14 -16.62 7.50
C SER A 465 6.44 -16.83 6.03
N TRP A 466 7.38 -16.07 5.48
CA TRP A 466 7.82 -16.17 4.08
C TRP A 466 9.26 -15.69 3.92
N VAL A 467 9.91 -16.09 2.82
CA VAL A 467 11.25 -15.66 2.44
C VAL A 467 11.16 -14.59 1.36
N ASP A 468 11.86 -13.48 1.57
CA ASP A 468 12.05 -12.43 0.57
C ASP A 468 13.51 -11.95 0.59
N LYS A 469 14.19 -12.09 -0.56
CA LYS A 469 15.57 -11.67 -0.77
C LYS A 469 15.70 -10.51 -1.76
N ASP A 470 14.60 -9.94 -2.23
CA ASP A 470 14.65 -8.81 -3.16
C ASP A 470 14.98 -7.52 -2.39
N PRO A 471 16.12 -6.85 -2.68
CA PRO A 471 16.49 -5.62 -1.98
C PRO A 471 15.52 -4.45 -2.26
N ASN A 472 14.67 -4.54 -3.28
CA ASN A 472 13.74 -3.47 -3.66
C ASN A 472 12.39 -3.56 -2.93
N THR A 473 12.10 -4.66 -2.24
CA THR A 473 10.88 -4.78 -1.44
C THR A 473 10.92 -3.80 -0.27
N ALA A 474 9.97 -2.88 -0.22
CA ALA A 474 9.79 -1.94 0.89
C ALA A 474 8.83 -2.50 1.96
N TYR A 475 7.75 -3.16 1.53
CA TYR A 475 6.73 -3.70 2.43
C TYR A 475 5.92 -4.81 1.74
N TYR A 476 5.02 -5.44 2.49
CA TYR A 476 4.13 -6.50 2.01
C TYR A 476 2.67 -6.10 2.19
N ALA A 477 1.80 -6.55 1.28
CA ALA A 477 0.36 -6.57 1.50
C ALA A 477 -0.07 -8.02 1.78
N ILE A 478 -0.88 -8.20 2.82
CA ILE A 478 -1.33 -9.51 3.28
C ILE A 478 -2.84 -9.58 3.19
N TYR A 479 -3.32 -10.48 2.34
CA TYR A 479 -4.73 -10.74 2.11
C TYR A 479 -5.12 -12.04 2.78
N ARG A 480 -6.30 -12.06 3.40
CA ARG A 480 -6.92 -13.28 3.93
C ARG A 480 -8.14 -13.62 3.11
N ILE A 481 -8.14 -14.83 2.57
CA ILE A 481 -9.13 -15.32 1.61
C ILE A 481 -9.73 -16.60 2.18
N ASP A 482 -11.01 -16.83 1.91
CA ASP A 482 -11.64 -18.11 2.25
C ASP A 482 -11.02 -19.19 1.35
N LYS A 483 -10.68 -20.35 1.92
CA LYS A 483 -9.81 -21.37 1.29
C LYS A 483 -10.23 -21.80 -0.12
N ASN A 484 -11.53 -21.83 -0.40
CA ASN A 484 -12.09 -22.27 -1.68
C ASN A 484 -12.53 -21.12 -2.60
N SER A 485 -12.29 -19.88 -2.18
CA SER A 485 -12.63 -18.71 -2.99
C SER A 485 -11.58 -18.46 -4.06
N LYS A 486 -12.02 -17.88 -5.18
CA LYS A 486 -11.11 -17.39 -6.20
C LYS A 486 -10.19 -16.33 -5.58
N ILE A 487 -8.89 -16.46 -5.86
CA ILE A 487 -7.90 -15.48 -5.45
C ILE A 487 -7.98 -14.30 -6.42
N ASP A 488 -8.18 -13.11 -5.85
CA ASP A 488 -8.14 -11.84 -6.54
C ASP A 488 -7.47 -10.81 -5.64
N VAL A 489 -6.29 -10.38 -6.05
CA VAL A 489 -5.57 -9.29 -5.41
C VAL A 489 -5.60 -8.02 -6.24
N GLU A 490 -6.14 -8.03 -7.46
CA GLU A 490 -6.05 -6.89 -8.39
C GLU A 490 -7.26 -5.97 -8.34
N SER A 491 -8.46 -6.53 -8.19
CA SER A 491 -9.69 -5.72 -8.16
C SER A 491 -9.80 -4.89 -6.89
N ASP A 492 -10.67 -3.88 -6.92
CA ASP A 492 -11.00 -3.08 -5.75
C ASP A 492 -11.66 -3.89 -4.63
N GLU A 493 -12.33 -5.00 -4.96
CA GLU A 493 -12.93 -5.92 -3.98
C GLU A 493 -11.87 -6.57 -3.08
N SER A 494 -10.61 -6.67 -3.54
CA SER A 494 -9.49 -7.19 -2.75
C SER A 494 -9.20 -6.33 -1.50
N ALA A 495 -9.62 -5.06 -1.48
CA ALA A 495 -9.50 -4.19 -0.30
C ALA A 495 -10.19 -4.79 0.93
N ALA A 496 -11.31 -5.49 0.75
CA ALA A 496 -12.04 -6.16 1.83
C ALA A 496 -11.29 -7.39 2.38
N LYS A 497 -10.36 -7.94 1.59
CA LYS A 497 -9.52 -9.08 1.98
C LYS A 497 -8.16 -8.64 2.50
N LEU A 498 -7.75 -7.38 2.31
CA LEU A 498 -6.49 -6.81 2.80
C LEU A 498 -6.49 -6.68 4.32
N VAL A 499 -5.84 -7.62 4.99
CA VAL A 499 -5.76 -7.69 6.46
C VAL A 499 -4.75 -6.69 7.00
N THR A 500 -3.62 -6.50 6.34
CA THR A 500 -2.63 -5.52 6.78
C THR A 500 -1.62 -5.22 5.69
N THR A 501 -0.81 -4.18 5.92
CA THR A 501 0.50 -4.06 5.29
C THR A 501 1.59 -4.21 6.36
N VAL A 502 2.77 -4.69 5.98
CA VAL A 502 3.89 -4.94 6.90
C VAL A 502 5.19 -4.45 6.27
N ARG A 503 5.90 -3.53 6.95
CA ARG A 503 7.21 -3.05 6.48
C ARG A 503 8.22 -4.19 6.44
N LYS A 504 9.07 -4.23 5.42
CA LYS A 504 10.14 -5.24 5.34
C LYS A 504 11.12 -5.06 6.50
N SER A 505 11.41 -6.17 7.19
CA SER A 505 12.47 -6.21 8.20
C SER A 505 13.82 -6.57 7.56
N ASN A 506 14.92 -6.32 8.28
CA ASN A 506 16.27 -6.65 7.84
C ASN A 506 16.58 -8.17 7.83
N LYS A 507 15.60 -9.03 8.12
CA LYS A 507 15.76 -10.48 8.11
C LYS A 507 15.38 -11.06 6.74
N ASP A 508 15.95 -12.20 6.36
CA ASP A 508 15.52 -12.90 5.13
C ASP A 508 14.11 -13.51 5.28
N ILE A 509 13.79 -13.96 6.50
CA ILE A 509 12.48 -14.52 6.85
C ILE A 509 11.65 -13.40 7.48
N GLN A 510 10.50 -13.16 6.86
CA GLN A 510 9.50 -12.20 7.28
C GLN A 510 8.34 -12.91 7.95
N GLU A 511 7.67 -12.24 8.87
CA GLU A 511 6.61 -12.86 9.66
C GLU A 511 5.48 -11.85 9.94
N PHE A 512 4.26 -12.38 10.06
CA PHE A 512 3.09 -11.64 10.52
C PHE A 512 2.19 -12.58 11.30
N VAL A 513 1.46 -12.06 12.30
CA VAL A 513 0.46 -12.84 13.04
C VAL A 513 -0.91 -12.21 12.82
N ASP A 514 -1.77 -12.91 12.08
CA ASP A 514 -3.18 -12.55 11.98
C ASP A 514 -3.91 -12.97 13.25
N ARG A 515 -4.41 -11.98 14.00
CA ARG A 515 -5.19 -12.20 15.23
C ARG A 515 -6.70 -12.21 15.00
N GLY A 516 -7.15 -12.00 13.76
CA GLY A 516 -8.57 -12.01 13.41
C GLY A 516 -9.12 -13.39 13.06
N ASN A 517 -8.27 -14.42 12.99
CA ASN A 517 -8.68 -15.81 12.74
C ASN A 517 -7.68 -16.77 13.42
N ASN A 518 -8.16 -17.91 13.92
CA ASN A 518 -7.37 -18.94 14.60
C ASN A 518 -7.50 -20.33 13.96
N ASP A 519 -8.25 -20.47 12.88
CA ASP A 519 -8.52 -21.73 12.19
C ASP A 519 -7.89 -21.72 10.78
N PRO A 520 -6.63 -22.17 10.64
CA PRO A 520 -5.93 -22.15 9.36
C PRO A 520 -6.52 -23.13 8.34
N SER A 521 -7.45 -24.00 8.72
CA SER A 521 -8.12 -24.92 7.80
C SER A 521 -9.18 -24.26 6.92
N LYS A 522 -9.66 -23.07 7.31
CA LYS A 522 -10.72 -22.32 6.61
C LYS A 522 -10.21 -21.20 5.72
N VAL A 523 -8.93 -20.87 5.81
CA VAL A 523 -8.36 -19.70 5.15
C VAL A 523 -7.16 -20.07 4.28
N ALA A 524 -6.96 -19.27 3.24
CA ALA A 524 -5.70 -19.12 2.56
C ALA A 524 -5.24 -17.66 2.72
N TYR A 525 -3.94 -17.46 2.76
CA TYR A 525 -3.34 -16.13 2.73
C TYR A 525 -2.69 -15.87 1.38
N VAL A 526 -2.71 -14.62 0.97
CA VAL A 526 -1.89 -14.14 -0.13
C VAL A 526 -0.97 -13.04 0.38
N VAL A 527 0.32 -13.18 0.08
CA VAL A 527 1.34 -12.19 0.39
C VAL A 527 1.90 -11.65 -0.93
N THR A 528 1.83 -10.34 -1.13
CA THR A 528 2.49 -9.64 -2.22
C THR A 528 3.57 -8.72 -1.65
N ALA A 529 4.69 -8.58 -2.37
CA ALA A 529 5.76 -7.63 -2.06
C ALA A 529 5.55 -6.34 -2.85
N LEU A 530 5.82 -5.20 -2.22
CA LEU A 530 5.65 -3.88 -2.81
C LEU A 530 6.95 -3.08 -2.70
N ASP A 531 7.33 -2.42 -3.79
CA ASP A 531 8.43 -1.46 -3.78
C ASP A 531 8.03 -0.13 -3.12
N ARG A 532 8.97 0.81 -3.04
CA ARG A 532 8.72 2.12 -2.45
C ARG A 532 7.73 2.99 -3.23
N LEU A 533 7.51 2.69 -4.52
CA LEU A 533 6.52 3.34 -5.38
C LEU A 533 5.22 2.53 -5.49
N HIS A 534 5.05 1.53 -4.61
CA HIS A 534 3.87 0.70 -4.44
C HIS A 534 3.55 -0.23 -5.62
N ASN A 535 4.52 -0.48 -6.49
CA ASN A 535 4.43 -1.51 -7.51
C ASN A 535 4.40 -2.88 -6.83
N GLU A 536 3.41 -3.69 -7.17
CA GLU A 536 3.08 -4.91 -6.44
C GLU A 536 3.49 -6.18 -7.21
N SER A 537 4.14 -7.11 -6.52
CA SER A 537 4.57 -8.40 -7.06
C SER A 537 3.39 -9.31 -7.36
N LYS A 538 3.65 -10.40 -8.08
CA LYS A 538 2.70 -11.53 -8.11
C LYS A 538 2.54 -12.15 -6.72
N GLU A 539 1.42 -12.82 -6.52
CA GLU A 539 1.01 -13.45 -5.28
C GLU A 539 1.88 -14.65 -4.84
N LEU A 540 2.22 -14.69 -3.55
CA LEU A 540 2.55 -15.92 -2.84
C LEU A 540 1.30 -16.40 -2.10
N ILE A 541 0.81 -17.58 -2.45
CA ILE A 541 -0.35 -18.22 -1.80
C ILE A 541 0.14 -19.14 -0.69
N ILE A 542 -0.46 -19.03 0.50
CA ILE A 542 -0.10 -19.82 1.68
C ILE A 542 -1.36 -20.44 2.29
N SER A 543 -1.42 -21.78 2.37
CA SER A 543 -2.49 -22.55 3.01
C SER A 543 -1.93 -23.85 3.59
N ILE A 544 -2.69 -24.53 4.48
CA ILE A 544 -2.24 -25.78 5.12
C ILE A 544 -2.20 -26.99 4.17
N ASP A 545 -2.88 -26.91 3.02
CA ASP A 545 -3.01 -28.02 2.06
C ASP A 545 -2.26 -27.72 0.75
N GLN A 546 -1.24 -26.88 0.82
CA GLN A 546 -0.34 -26.60 -0.30
C GLN A 546 1.12 -26.88 0.09
N SER A 547 1.89 -27.43 -0.85
CA SER A 547 3.33 -27.61 -0.67
C SER A 547 4.03 -26.26 -0.53
N THR A 548 5.00 -26.23 0.39
CA THR A 548 5.90 -25.10 0.62
C THR A 548 6.82 -24.84 -0.57
N TYR A 549 7.10 -25.88 -1.37
CA TYR A 549 8.15 -25.89 -2.39
C TYR A 549 7.62 -26.03 -3.82
N PHE A 550 6.41 -26.59 -4.00
CA PHE A 550 5.91 -26.99 -5.32
C PHE A 550 4.50 -26.46 -5.58
N SER A 551 4.40 -25.59 -6.59
CA SER A 551 3.16 -24.91 -6.99
C SER A 551 2.06 -25.84 -7.51
N ASP A 552 2.42 -27.03 -7.98
CA ASP A 552 1.48 -28.04 -8.51
C ASP A 552 1.07 -29.11 -7.49
N VAL A 553 1.53 -28.98 -6.23
CA VAL A 553 1.13 -29.85 -5.12
C VAL A 553 0.21 -29.04 -4.19
N LYS A 554 -1.09 -29.14 -4.47
CA LYS A 554 -2.18 -28.46 -3.75
C LYS A 554 -3.11 -29.48 -3.08
N ASP A 555 -4.31 -29.06 -2.72
CA ASP A 555 -5.32 -29.77 -1.95
C ASP A 555 -5.61 -31.20 -2.44
N GLN A 556 -5.61 -31.43 -3.76
CA GLN A 556 -5.81 -32.77 -4.34
C GLN A 556 -4.67 -33.77 -4.01
N TYR A 557 -3.53 -33.26 -3.52
CA TYR A 557 -2.39 -34.02 -3.02
C TYR A 557 -2.16 -33.81 -1.53
N ALA A 558 -3.15 -33.32 -0.77
CA ALA A 558 -3.00 -33.09 0.68
C ALA A 558 -2.45 -34.32 1.42
N TRP A 559 -2.81 -35.53 0.96
CA TRP A 559 -2.30 -36.80 1.48
C TRP A 559 -0.79 -37.01 1.30
N ALA A 560 -0.17 -36.37 0.30
CA ALA A 560 1.24 -36.52 -0.08
C ALA A 560 2.12 -35.31 0.28
N ILE A 561 1.54 -34.15 0.60
CA ILE A 561 2.31 -32.90 0.81
C ILE A 561 3.40 -33.08 1.86
N LYS A 562 3.05 -33.64 3.02
CA LYS A 562 4.02 -33.87 4.10
C LYS A 562 5.20 -34.75 3.64
N ALA A 563 4.91 -35.75 2.82
CA ALA A 563 5.92 -36.63 2.27
C ALA A 563 6.80 -35.92 1.23
N ILE A 564 6.18 -35.19 0.30
CA ILE A 564 6.86 -34.45 -0.76
C ILE A 564 7.79 -33.38 -0.16
N ASP A 565 7.26 -32.53 0.71
CA ASP A 565 8.03 -31.45 1.33
C ASP A 565 9.13 -32.00 2.23
N GLY A 566 8.80 -33.00 3.07
CA GLY A 566 9.74 -33.58 4.02
C GLY A 566 10.91 -34.32 3.35
N LEU A 567 10.69 -35.01 2.23
CA LEU A 567 11.76 -35.66 1.47
C LEU A 567 12.54 -34.66 0.60
N TYR A 568 11.91 -33.57 0.14
CA TYR A 568 12.61 -32.50 -0.57
C TYR A 568 13.60 -31.76 0.36
N GLU A 569 13.17 -31.43 1.58
CA GLU A 569 14.02 -30.80 2.61
C GLU A 569 15.27 -31.63 2.96
N ARG A 570 15.18 -32.96 2.79
CA ARG A 570 16.29 -33.91 3.04
C ARG A 570 17.15 -34.17 1.81
N GLY A 571 16.86 -33.55 0.66
CA GLY A 571 17.58 -33.77 -0.60
C GLY A 571 17.34 -35.15 -1.23
N ILE A 572 16.36 -35.90 -0.74
CA ILE A 572 15.99 -37.24 -1.23
C ILE A 572 15.29 -37.13 -2.58
N VAL A 573 14.34 -36.19 -2.69
CA VAL A 573 13.66 -35.87 -3.94
C VAL A 573 13.95 -34.45 -4.40
N SER A 574 13.80 -34.23 -5.71
CA SER A 574 13.92 -32.92 -6.35
C SER A 574 12.68 -32.63 -7.22
N GLY A 575 12.43 -31.35 -7.46
CA GLY A 575 11.44 -30.91 -8.45
C GLY A 575 11.86 -31.21 -9.89
N MET A 576 10.93 -30.94 -10.81
CA MET A 576 11.13 -31.09 -12.26
C MET A 576 11.56 -29.78 -12.95
N GLY A 577 11.78 -28.70 -12.18
CA GLY A 577 11.96 -27.34 -12.70
C GLY A 577 10.72 -26.47 -12.46
N ASP A 578 10.86 -25.15 -12.63
CA ASP A 578 9.78 -24.14 -12.56
C ASP A 578 8.89 -24.19 -11.30
N GLY A 579 9.45 -24.63 -10.17
CA GLY A 579 8.71 -24.78 -8.92
C GLY A 579 7.62 -25.86 -8.98
N ARG A 580 7.84 -26.94 -9.76
CA ARG A 580 6.91 -28.07 -9.90
C ARG A 580 7.51 -29.38 -9.41
N PHE A 581 6.67 -30.22 -8.80
CA PHE A 581 6.99 -31.60 -8.41
C PHE A 581 6.50 -32.63 -9.44
N ALA A 582 5.42 -32.33 -10.18
CA ALA A 582 4.71 -33.25 -11.06
C ALA A 582 4.21 -34.53 -10.36
N PRO A 583 3.33 -34.41 -9.35
CA PRO A 583 2.93 -35.53 -8.49
C PRO A 583 2.29 -36.72 -9.22
N GLN A 584 1.67 -36.53 -10.39
CA GLN A 584 1.00 -37.57 -11.19
C GLN A 584 1.93 -38.24 -12.21
N ASN A 585 3.13 -37.71 -12.45
CA ASN A 585 4.03 -38.34 -13.39
C ASN A 585 4.47 -39.71 -12.84
N ASN A 586 4.52 -40.71 -13.71
CA ASN A 586 5.05 -42.02 -13.36
C ASN A 586 6.54 -41.93 -13.05
N VAL A 587 6.99 -42.70 -12.07
CA VAL A 587 8.41 -42.79 -11.67
C VAL A 587 9.10 -43.85 -12.52
N THR A 588 10.33 -43.58 -12.95
CA THR A 588 11.16 -44.59 -13.62
C THR A 588 11.86 -45.49 -12.60
N ARG A 589 12.27 -46.69 -13.00
CA ARG A 589 13.02 -47.60 -12.12
C ARG A 589 14.30 -46.96 -11.58
N ALA A 590 15.02 -46.21 -12.42
CA ALA A 590 16.21 -45.47 -12.02
C ALA A 590 15.90 -44.37 -11.01
N ASP A 591 14.88 -43.55 -11.24
CA ASP A 591 14.51 -42.47 -10.31
C ASP A 591 14.13 -43.03 -8.94
N PHE A 592 13.35 -44.12 -8.91
CA PHE A 592 12.97 -44.74 -7.65
C PHE A 592 14.19 -45.32 -6.90
N LEU A 593 15.12 -45.98 -7.60
CA LEU A 593 16.36 -46.46 -7.00
C LEU A 593 17.19 -45.33 -6.38
N ILE A 594 17.31 -44.19 -7.07
CA ILE A 594 18.00 -43.01 -6.54
C ILE A 594 17.32 -42.51 -5.26
N MET A 595 15.99 -42.41 -5.26
CA MET A 595 15.23 -41.99 -4.06
C MET A 595 15.48 -42.94 -2.88
N VAL A 596 15.44 -44.25 -3.11
CA VAL A 596 15.74 -45.25 -2.07
C VAL A 596 17.17 -45.10 -1.56
N MET A 597 18.16 -45.08 -2.45
CA MET A 597 19.57 -44.96 -2.05
C MET A 597 19.83 -43.70 -1.23
N LYS A 598 19.28 -42.55 -1.65
CA LYS A 598 19.37 -41.30 -0.89
C LYS A 598 18.64 -41.36 0.45
N SER A 599 17.51 -42.06 0.51
CA SER A 599 16.72 -42.21 1.75
C SER A 599 17.50 -42.93 2.85
N TYR A 600 18.34 -43.90 2.47
CA TYR A 600 19.16 -44.69 3.38
C TYR A 600 20.64 -44.27 3.41
N GLY A 601 20.97 -43.09 2.87
CA GLY A 601 22.33 -42.54 2.92
C GLY A 601 23.39 -43.39 2.22
N ILE A 602 23.01 -44.15 1.19
CA ILE A 602 23.93 -45.04 0.46
C ILE A 602 24.81 -44.18 -0.45
N GLU A 603 26.09 -44.10 -0.12
CA GLU A 603 27.07 -43.33 -0.89
C GLU A 603 27.40 -44.00 -2.23
N LEU A 604 27.66 -43.17 -3.24
CA LEU A 604 28.05 -43.62 -4.56
C LEU A 604 29.49 -44.13 -4.55
N ASP A 605 29.71 -45.24 -5.23
CA ASP A 605 31.05 -45.71 -5.52
C ASP A 605 31.66 -44.95 -6.69
N ALA A 606 32.80 -44.29 -6.45
CA ALA A 606 33.53 -43.53 -7.46
C ALA A 606 34.29 -44.44 -8.46
N GLN A 607 34.43 -45.74 -8.19
CA GLN A 607 35.20 -46.70 -9.00
C GLN A 607 34.35 -47.86 -9.51
N ILE A 608 33.22 -47.56 -10.15
CA ILE A 608 32.37 -48.59 -10.77
C ILE A 608 33.05 -49.15 -12.02
N THR A 609 33.44 -50.42 -11.95
CA THR A 609 34.01 -51.18 -13.09
C THR A 609 33.03 -52.16 -13.74
N ASP A 610 31.88 -52.45 -13.11
CA ASP A 610 30.83 -53.35 -13.60
C ASP A 610 29.44 -52.71 -13.44
N ASN A 611 28.58 -52.85 -14.47
CA ASN A 611 27.22 -52.31 -14.49
C ASN A 611 26.28 -53.17 -15.36
N PHE A 612 24.98 -52.85 -15.40
CA PHE A 612 24.03 -53.46 -16.34
C PHE A 612 24.30 -52.96 -17.78
N LEU A 613 23.99 -53.78 -18.79
CA LEU A 613 24.23 -53.47 -20.21
C LEU A 613 23.50 -52.21 -20.67
N ASP A 614 22.36 -51.90 -20.05
CA ASP A 614 21.50 -50.75 -20.35
C ASP A 614 21.69 -49.58 -19.38
N ALA A 615 22.76 -49.57 -18.58
CA ALA A 615 23.06 -48.48 -17.65
C ALA A 615 23.42 -47.15 -18.35
N GLY A 616 23.92 -47.22 -19.59
CA GLY A 616 24.32 -46.05 -20.38
C GLY A 616 25.31 -45.11 -19.68
N ASN A 617 25.37 -43.86 -20.13
CA ASN A 617 26.10 -42.76 -19.47
C ASN A 617 25.11 -41.62 -19.14
N LYS A 618 24.31 -41.83 -18.10
CA LYS A 618 23.25 -40.91 -17.64
C LYS A 618 23.39 -40.64 -16.14
N TYR A 619 22.57 -39.73 -15.62
CA TYR A 619 22.60 -39.29 -14.21
C TYR A 619 22.44 -40.44 -13.19
N TYR A 620 21.81 -41.55 -13.59
CA TYR A 620 21.61 -42.73 -12.75
C TYR A 620 22.72 -43.79 -12.87
N THR A 621 23.66 -43.66 -13.80
CA THR A 621 24.64 -44.73 -14.10
C THR A 621 25.45 -45.13 -12.87
N SER A 622 25.92 -44.16 -12.09
CA SER A 622 26.68 -44.44 -10.87
C SER A 622 25.83 -45.05 -9.74
N TYR A 623 24.58 -44.61 -9.61
CA TYR A 623 23.63 -45.21 -8.66
C TYR A 623 23.39 -46.68 -9.00
N LEU A 624 23.15 -46.95 -10.27
CA LEU A 624 22.84 -48.29 -10.73
C LEU A 624 24.03 -49.26 -10.58
N GLY A 625 25.25 -48.81 -10.91
CA GLY A 625 26.45 -49.63 -10.72
C GLY A 625 26.78 -49.86 -9.24
N THR A 626 26.59 -48.85 -8.39
CA THR A 626 26.72 -49.00 -6.93
C THR A 626 25.69 -50.01 -6.39
N ALA A 627 24.43 -49.89 -6.82
CA ALA A 627 23.36 -50.79 -6.40
C ALA A 627 23.60 -52.23 -6.89
N LYS A 628 24.12 -52.42 -8.10
CA LYS A 628 24.52 -53.73 -8.61
C LYS A 628 25.65 -54.33 -7.76
N ARG A 629 26.72 -53.58 -7.50
CA ARG A 629 27.87 -54.04 -6.72
C ARG A 629 27.49 -54.41 -5.29
N LEU A 630 26.64 -53.61 -4.65
CA LEU A 630 26.16 -53.85 -3.29
C LEU A 630 25.09 -54.95 -3.21
N GLY A 631 24.61 -55.47 -4.35
CA GLY A 631 23.56 -56.49 -4.41
C GLY A 631 22.18 -55.97 -4.05
N LEU A 632 21.93 -54.66 -4.16
CA LEU A 632 20.66 -54.01 -3.86
C LEU A 632 19.60 -54.26 -4.94
N VAL A 633 20.03 -54.58 -6.16
CA VAL A 633 19.14 -54.88 -7.30
C VAL A 633 19.70 -56.05 -8.13
N SER A 634 18.82 -56.81 -8.78
CA SER A 634 19.20 -58.01 -9.56
C SER A 634 18.89 -57.92 -11.07
N GLY A 635 18.36 -56.79 -11.53
CA GLY A 635 17.94 -56.62 -12.94
C GLY A 635 16.69 -57.42 -13.31
N VAL A 636 16.43 -57.54 -14.62
CA VAL A 636 15.27 -58.24 -15.20
C VAL A 636 15.66 -59.49 -16.01
N GLY A 637 16.95 -59.87 -16.00
CA GLY A 637 17.52 -60.90 -16.87
C GLY A 637 18.50 -60.31 -17.88
N ASP A 638 19.33 -61.16 -18.51
CA ASP A 638 20.27 -60.79 -19.58
C ASP A 638 21.21 -59.61 -19.26
N ASN A 639 21.55 -59.43 -17.98
CA ASN A 639 22.31 -58.28 -17.48
C ASN A 639 21.66 -56.92 -17.82
N LEU A 640 20.32 -56.83 -17.83
CA LEU A 640 19.52 -55.62 -18.02
C LEU A 640 18.81 -55.18 -16.72
N TYR A 641 18.58 -53.87 -16.55
CA TYR A 641 17.83 -53.31 -15.42
C TYR A 641 16.53 -52.58 -15.82
N LEU A 642 16.46 -52.08 -17.04
CA LEU A 642 15.44 -51.19 -17.61
C LEU A 642 15.29 -49.87 -16.84
N PRO A 643 16.35 -49.06 -16.70
CA PRO A 643 16.34 -47.87 -15.84
C PRO A 643 15.25 -46.86 -16.18
N GLU A 644 14.88 -46.73 -17.46
CA GLU A 644 13.93 -45.71 -17.94
C GLU A 644 12.49 -46.23 -18.02
N ALA A 645 12.27 -47.52 -17.76
CA ALA A 645 10.92 -48.06 -17.71
C ALA A 645 10.19 -47.51 -16.48
N THR A 646 8.90 -47.20 -16.65
CA THR A 646 8.02 -46.82 -15.53
C THR A 646 7.92 -47.98 -14.56
N ILE A 647 8.09 -47.70 -13.27
CA ILE A 647 8.11 -48.73 -12.24
C ILE A 647 6.70 -49.20 -11.90
N THR A 648 6.52 -50.52 -11.79
CA THR A 648 5.29 -51.12 -11.28
C THR A 648 5.28 -51.11 -9.75
N ARG A 649 4.10 -51.17 -9.13
CA ARG A 649 3.97 -51.23 -7.66
C ARG A 649 4.77 -52.40 -7.07
N GLN A 650 4.69 -53.58 -7.67
CA GLN A 650 5.44 -54.74 -7.19
C GLN A 650 6.97 -54.56 -7.34
N ASP A 651 7.45 -53.97 -8.43
CA ASP A 651 8.87 -53.70 -8.63
C ASP A 651 9.42 -52.70 -7.60
N MET A 652 8.61 -51.68 -7.28
CA MET A 652 8.93 -50.68 -6.27
C MET A 652 9.17 -51.34 -4.91
N PHE A 653 8.29 -52.23 -4.49
CA PHE A 653 8.45 -52.97 -3.24
C PHE A 653 9.58 -53.99 -3.28
N VAL A 654 9.87 -54.62 -4.42
CA VAL A 654 11.01 -55.53 -4.55
C VAL A 654 12.35 -54.80 -4.37
N ILE A 655 12.52 -53.63 -5.00
CA ILE A 655 13.74 -52.82 -4.82
C ILE A 655 13.89 -52.42 -3.36
N LEU A 656 12.82 -51.94 -2.75
CA LEU A 656 12.81 -51.51 -1.37
C LEU A 656 13.11 -52.66 -0.40
N TYR A 657 12.47 -53.81 -0.58
CA TYR A 657 12.70 -55.01 0.24
C TYR A 657 14.16 -55.42 0.20
N LYS A 658 14.78 -55.50 -0.99
CA LYS A 658 16.18 -55.87 -1.13
C LYS A 658 17.13 -54.89 -0.45
N VAL A 659 16.86 -53.59 -0.55
CA VAL A 659 17.67 -52.58 0.14
C VAL A 659 17.54 -52.73 1.64
N LEU A 660 16.32 -52.84 2.16
CA LEU A 660 16.07 -52.98 3.60
C LEU A 660 16.64 -54.27 4.17
N ASP A 661 16.47 -55.39 3.48
CA ASP A 661 17.06 -56.69 3.85
C ASP A 661 18.59 -56.58 3.91
N LYS A 662 19.20 -55.94 2.91
CA LYS A 662 20.65 -55.76 2.87
C LYS A 662 21.19 -54.85 3.98
N LEU A 663 20.37 -53.91 4.44
CA LEU A 663 20.69 -53.00 5.54
C LEU A 663 20.28 -53.56 6.91
N GLU A 664 19.70 -54.76 6.98
CA GLU A 664 19.12 -55.34 8.20
C GLU A 664 18.07 -54.40 8.85
N GLN A 665 17.27 -53.73 8.00
CA GLN A 665 16.26 -52.74 8.37
C GLN A 665 14.87 -53.10 7.82
N LEU A 666 14.60 -54.38 7.56
CA LEU A 666 13.24 -54.81 7.25
C LEU A 666 12.32 -54.43 8.42
N PRO A 667 11.08 -53.97 8.16
CA PRO A 667 10.20 -53.56 9.24
C PRO A 667 9.84 -54.77 10.11
N GLU A 668 10.24 -54.73 11.38
CA GLU A 668 9.88 -55.75 12.37
C GLU A 668 8.69 -55.26 13.22
N GLU A 669 7.58 -56.00 13.15
CA GLU A 669 6.38 -55.86 13.99
C GLU A 669 5.60 -54.52 13.97
N MET A 670 4.65 -54.43 13.03
CA MET A 670 3.29 -53.96 13.33
C MET A 670 2.33 -54.99 12.75
N ARG A 671 1.70 -55.84 13.59
CA ARG A 671 0.68 -56.80 13.13
C ARG A 671 -0.54 -56.02 12.65
N SER A 672 -0.56 -55.67 11.36
CA SER A 672 -1.71 -55.02 10.72
C SER A 672 -2.98 -55.89 10.78
N GLY A 673 -2.82 -57.17 11.12
CA GLY A 673 -3.87 -58.19 11.06
C GLY A 673 -4.21 -58.59 9.63
N ARG A 674 -3.53 -58.04 8.62
CA ARG A 674 -3.74 -58.35 7.22
C ARG A 674 -2.65 -59.28 6.67
N SER A 675 -3.08 -60.24 5.86
CA SER A 675 -2.24 -61.05 4.99
C SER A 675 -2.57 -60.74 3.52
N LEU A 676 -1.82 -61.34 2.60
CA LEU A 676 -2.15 -61.26 1.17
C LEU A 676 -3.58 -61.77 0.88
N ASP A 677 -4.09 -62.75 1.64
CA ASP A 677 -5.42 -63.34 1.44
C ASP A 677 -6.58 -62.34 1.62
N ASN A 678 -6.30 -61.16 2.18
CA ASN A 678 -7.27 -60.08 2.28
C ASN A 678 -7.48 -59.31 0.96
N PHE A 679 -6.72 -59.62 -0.10
CA PHE A 679 -6.75 -58.91 -1.37
C PHE A 679 -7.14 -59.83 -2.53
N ASN A 680 -7.97 -59.31 -3.44
CA ASN A 680 -8.57 -60.08 -4.52
C ASN A 680 -7.63 -60.30 -5.72
N ASP A 681 -6.54 -59.54 -5.82
CA ASP A 681 -5.62 -59.50 -6.96
C ASP A 681 -4.24 -60.08 -6.66
N THR A 682 -4.11 -60.87 -5.59
CA THR A 682 -2.84 -61.53 -5.23
C THR A 682 -2.32 -62.46 -6.32
N GLY A 683 -3.20 -63.06 -7.12
CA GLY A 683 -2.83 -63.87 -8.28
C GLY A 683 -2.13 -63.09 -9.39
N GLU A 684 -2.16 -61.75 -9.36
CA GLU A 684 -1.43 -60.91 -10.33
C GLU A 684 0.02 -60.65 -9.94
N ILE A 685 0.39 -60.91 -8.68
CA ILE A 685 1.74 -60.71 -8.14
C ILE A 685 2.70 -61.68 -8.84
N ALA A 686 3.78 -61.15 -9.42
CA ALA A 686 4.81 -62.00 -10.00
C ALA A 686 5.55 -62.79 -8.91
N ASN A 687 5.95 -64.03 -9.18
CA ASN A 687 6.61 -64.91 -8.20
C ASN A 687 7.81 -64.26 -7.50
N TYR A 688 8.59 -63.44 -8.21
CA TYR A 688 9.76 -62.74 -7.64
C TYR A 688 9.38 -61.65 -6.63
N ALA A 689 8.13 -61.17 -6.63
CA ALA A 689 7.65 -60.08 -5.81
C ALA A 689 6.82 -60.54 -4.60
N VAL A 690 6.44 -61.82 -4.53
CA VAL A 690 5.56 -62.36 -3.48
C VAL A 690 6.11 -62.10 -2.09
N GLU A 691 7.40 -62.35 -1.87
CA GLU A 691 8.05 -62.16 -0.57
C GLU A 691 8.06 -60.70 -0.12
N ALA A 692 8.47 -59.79 -1.01
CA ALA A 692 8.47 -58.35 -0.76
C ALA A 692 7.06 -57.83 -0.47
N MET A 693 6.09 -58.19 -1.32
CA MET A 693 4.70 -57.76 -1.15
C MET A 693 4.11 -58.29 0.16
N LYS A 694 4.38 -59.55 0.51
CA LYS A 694 3.94 -60.16 1.76
C LYS A 694 4.50 -59.40 2.96
N CYS A 695 5.82 -59.18 2.99
CA CYS A 695 6.50 -58.45 4.07
C CYS A 695 5.84 -57.08 4.34
N PHE A 696 5.63 -56.28 3.29
CA PHE A 696 5.06 -54.94 3.47
C PHE A 696 3.54 -54.92 3.73
N VAL A 697 2.79 -55.94 3.32
CA VAL A 697 1.37 -56.08 3.70
C VAL A 697 1.23 -56.47 5.18
N GLU A 698 2.00 -57.46 5.62
CA GLU A 698 1.92 -57.98 7.00
C GLU A 698 2.37 -56.92 8.02
N THR A 699 3.33 -56.07 7.65
CA THR A 699 3.81 -54.93 8.46
C THR A 699 2.93 -53.69 8.36
N GLY A 700 1.87 -53.71 7.54
CA GLY A 700 0.93 -52.59 7.38
C GLY A 700 1.46 -51.41 6.55
N MET A 701 2.65 -51.56 5.96
CA MET A 701 3.28 -50.57 5.08
C MET A 701 2.55 -50.47 3.72
N ILE A 702 1.90 -51.55 3.27
CA ILE A 702 0.99 -51.58 2.13
C ILE A 702 -0.43 -51.86 2.59
N GLN A 703 -1.37 -51.00 2.21
CA GLN A 703 -2.79 -51.16 2.53
C GLN A 703 -3.68 -51.40 1.30
N GLY A 704 -3.15 -51.20 0.09
CA GLY A 704 -3.93 -51.26 -1.16
C GLY A 704 -5.00 -50.17 -1.24
N ASP A 705 -6.01 -50.38 -2.10
CA ASP A 705 -7.24 -49.57 -2.16
C ASP A 705 -8.36 -50.11 -1.25
N GLY A 706 -8.00 -50.99 -0.31
CA GLY A 706 -8.92 -51.73 0.56
C GLY A 706 -9.05 -53.19 0.16
N VAL A 707 -9.28 -53.49 -1.12
CA VAL A 707 -9.52 -54.85 -1.63
C VAL A 707 -8.53 -55.29 -2.72
N HIS A 708 -7.74 -54.37 -3.29
CA HIS A 708 -6.71 -54.66 -4.30
C HIS A 708 -5.35 -54.03 -3.93
N LEU A 709 -4.26 -54.72 -4.28
CA LEU A 709 -2.87 -54.25 -4.15
C LEU A 709 -2.37 -53.53 -5.41
N ARG A 710 -2.98 -53.86 -6.56
CA ARG A 710 -2.67 -53.44 -7.93
C ARG A 710 -1.21 -53.67 -8.31
N PRO A 711 -0.66 -54.89 -8.18
CA PRO A 711 0.79 -55.14 -8.25
C PRO A 711 1.41 -54.71 -9.60
N ARG A 712 0.65 -54.77 -10.69
CA ARG A 712 1.11 -54.40 -12.05
C ARG A 712 0.86 -52.95 -12.43
N ALA A 713 0.13 -52.18 -11.61
CA ALA A 713 -0.08 -50.76 -11.88
C ALA A 713 1.24 -49.99 -11.75
N THR A 714 1.39 -48.94 -12.54
CA THR A 714 2.53 -48.02 -12.43
C THR A 714 2.37 -47.10 -11.22
N SER A 715 3.49 -46.65 -10.64
CA SER A 715 3.49 -45.75 -9.48
C SER A 715 3.83 -44.32 -9.88
N THR A 716 3.02 -43.38 -9.38
CA THR A 716 3.24 -41.95 -9.53
C THR A 716 4.31 -41.44 -8.56
N ARG A 717 4.86 -40.25 -8.84
CA ARG A 717 5.85 -39.59 -7.97
C ARG A 717 5.32 -39.35 -6.56
N ALA A 718 4.07 -38.93 -6.42
CA ALA A 718 3.46 -38.72 -5.11
C ALA A 718 3.33 -40.03 -4.33
N GLU A 719 2.92 -41.13 -4.98
CA GLU A 719 2.80 -42.44 -4.33
C GLU A 719 4.16 -42.99 -3.89
N ALA A 720 5.17 -42.92 -4.76
CA ALA A 720 6.52 -43.41 -4.46
C ALA A 720 7.12 -42.67 -3.25
N VAL A 721 6.98 -41.35 -3.21
CA VAL A 721 7.43 -40.53 -2.08
C VAL A 721 6.64 -40.83 -0.81
N GLN A 722 5.33 -41.04 -0.90
CA GLN A 722 4.53 -41.39 0.26
C GLN A 722 4.93 -42.73 0.86
N VAL A 723 5.27 -43.72 0.03
CA VAL A 723 5.78 -45.02 0.49
C VAL A 723 7.09 -44.85 1.23
N LEU A 724 8.07 -44.15 0.64
CA LEU A 724 9.37 -43.89 1.28
C LEU A 724 9.21 -43.11 2.59
N TYR A 725 8.36 -42.09 2.61
CA TYR A 725 8.11 -41.31 3.80
C TYR A 725 7.49 -42.17 4.92
N ASN A 726 6.54 -43.06 4.60
CA ASN A 726 5.99 -43.96 5.61
C ASN A 726 7.08 -44.85 6.22
N LEU A 727 8.01 -45.37 5.43
CA LEU A 727 9.06 -46.27 5.94
C LEU A 727 10.12 -45.57 6.78
N LEU A 728 10.38 -44.29 6.51
CA LEU A 728 11.37 -43.52 7.25
C LEU A 728 10.82 -42.97 8.58
N PHE A 729 9.49 -42.82 8.70
CA PHE A 729 8.88 -42.02 9.77
C PHE A 729 7.65 -42.63 10.45
N LYS A 730 7.18 -43.81 10.04
CA LYS A 730 6.19 -44.60 10.78
C LYS A 730 6.86 -45.87 11.28
#